data_AF-A0A960YVA9-F1
#
_entry.id   AF-A0A960YVA9-F1
#
_cell.length_a   1.000
_cell.length_b   1.000
_cell.length_c   1.000
_cell.angle_alpha   90.00
_cell.angle_beta   90.00
_cell.angle_gamma   90.00
#
_symmetry.space_group_name_H-M   'P 1'
#
loop_
_entity.id
_entity.type
_entity.pdbx_description
1 polymer ?
#
loop_
_entity_poly.entity_id
_entity_poly.type
_entity_poly.pdbx_seq_one_letter_code
_entity_poly.pdbx_strand_id
1 'polypeptide(L)'
;TSSPIILTITCSTNSYSIGGTVSGLSGSGFEIKNNTSGETKSITGNGTYTFTNTVLSGNSYSISVNKTPTNPTQTCSIANSSGTATSANITNINITCSTNSYLVGGNVSGLSGSGLFLQNNLGDDLEIKNNGSFTFVTPVASGGNYSVTVKSQPNTPTQVCSVSNGTGTITSSNITNVSITCSTSSFFINVNVAGHSGTELILQNNGGDNLTITGNGNYTFSTKVASGSNYSLSVLTYPTTPSQDCTFSTATGTVTSADITISVTCTTNTYTIGGTVSGLNGTGLVLQNNGGNNKSITANGTYSFTTSIASGSGYNVTILSNPTDVVQDCNVSNGIGAVNSANITNVNISCVTRSYTIGGTVSGLAGSGLVLQNNSGDDKAISADGNFTFATSISDGSTYAVTVKTQPSGTTKACAINNSSGTLSGSNVTNVIVNCISPAEVNSGNLQMWYKIDSLTGYTDASSVNSWTDSSGYGRDALQANASKKPTYTANSLNGYAVLSFDGSDDFLNYSGSAIDMTNNTIFLVIKTYQQSNNNFGILSFYNSGGDWDYPDGFAITYKNGNSPTVPKYERQVGSNAFLVESSASANNFHLLTMDFGSGIGNIYVNGGTKYSDSYSDVSPASPGKLTIGARVSGTYNSKTDFAEIIIYNTKFGDIQRKQIECYLKWKYNLTGVNNTTCN
;
A
#
# COMPACT_ATOMS: atom_id res chain seq x y z
N THR A 1 11.90 159.11 -82.74
CA THR A 1 11.02 158.03 -83.19
C THR A 1 11.25 156.78 -82.33
N SER A 2 10.28 156.50 -81.45
CA SER A 2 9.84 155.19 -80.91
C SER A 2 10.76 153.95 -80.89
N SER A 3 10.94 153.35 -79.70
CA SER A 3 10.39 152.02 -79.34
C SER A 3 10.64 151.67 -77.85
N PRO A 4 9.69 151.08 -77.10
CA PRO A 4 9.86 150.65 -75.72
C PRO A 4 10.49 149.25 -75.61
N ILE A 5 11.31 149.04 -74.57
CA ILE A 5 11.86 147.73 -74.19
C ILE A 5 10.85 147.05 -73.25
N ILE A 6 10.44 145.82 -73.60
CA ILE A 6 9.68 144.94 -72.71
C ILE A 6 10.69 144.15 -71.87
N LEU A 7 10.59 144.26 -70.54
CA LEU A 7 11.35 143.44 -69.59
C LEU A 7 10.44 142.31 -69.09
N THR A 8 10.81 141.06 -69.37
CA THR A 8 10.13 139.88 -68.82
C THR A 8 10.88 139.39 -67.58
N ILE A 9 10.25 139.43 -66.40
CA ILE A 9 10.79 138.81 -65.18
C ILE A 9 10.22 137.39 -65.08
N THR A 10 11.09 136.38 -65.01
CA THR A 10 10.72 134.99 -64.71
C THR A 10 11.08 134.68 -63.27
N CYS A 11 10.08 134.37 -62.44
CA CYS A 11 10.30 133.83 -61.09
C CYS A 11 10.20 132.30 -61.16
N SER A 12 11.23 131.58 -60.69
CA SER A 12 11.20 130.14 -60.50
C SER A 12 11.07 129.80 -59.02
N THR A 13 10.08 128.98 -58.65
CA THR A 13 9.94 128.43 -57.30
C THR A 13 11.00 127.37 -57.06
N ASN A 14 11.71 127.41 -55.93
CA ASN A 14 12.69 126.38 -55.58
C ASN A 14 12.03 124.99 -55.49
N SER A 15 12.77 123.95 -55.87
CA SER A 15 12.35 122.55 -55.76
C SER A 15 13.38 121.75 -54.98
N TYR A 16 12.92 120.81 -54.15
CA TYR A 16 13.76 120.06 -53.22
C TYR A 16 13.67 118.55 -53.49
N SER A 17 14.81 117.85 -53.47
CA SER A 17 14.84 116.40 -53.64
C SER A 17 14.29 115.68 -52.42
N ILE A 18 13.66 114.53 -52.63
CA ILE A 18 13.18 113.65 -51.56
C ILE A 18 14.02 112.38 -51.53
N GLY A 19 14.54 112.04 -50.37
CA GLY A 19 15.34 110.85 -50.16
C GLY A 19 15.53 110.52 -48.69
N GLY A 20 16.30 109.47 -48.46
CA GLY A 20 16.64 109.02 -47.12
C GLY A 20 17.56 107.81 -47.16
N THR A 21 17.52 107.00 -46.11
CA THR A 21 18.36 105.80 -46.00
C THR A 21 17.52 104.54 -45.85
N VAL A 22 18.03 103.40 -46.33
CA VAL A 22 17.47 102.07 -46.09
C VAL A 22 18.47 101.23 -45.31
N SER A 23 18.01 100.56 -44.27
CA SER A 23 18.78 99.64 -43.44
C SER A 23 18.02 98.34 -43.19
N GLY A 24 18.74 97.23 -43.01
CA GLY A 24 18.15 95.90 -42.75
C GLY A 24 17.52 95.20 -43.97
N LEU A 25 17.59 95.80 -45.17
CA LEU A 25 17.12 95.18 -46.40
C LEU A 25 18.07 94.04 -46.81
N SER A 26 17.52 92.84 -46.88
CA SER A 26 18.18 91.62 -47.39
C SER A 26 17.32 90.92 -48.44
N GLY A 27 16.01 91.19 -48.45
CA GLY A 27 15.08 90.67 -49.46
C GLY A 27 15.17 91.40 -50.81
N SER A 28 14.83 90.68 -51.88
CA SER A 28 14.69 91.23 -53.23
C SER A 28 13.28 91.77 -53.50
N GLY A 29 13.16 92.67 -54.47
CA GLY A 29 11.86 93.19 -54.96
C GLY A 29 11.24 94.34 -54.17
N PHE A 30 12.00 94.98 -53.26
CA PHE A 30 11.50 96.10 -52.46
C PHE A 30 11.28 97.36 -53.31
N GLU A 31 10.09 97.94 -53.21
CA GLU A 31 9.75 99.19 -53.90
C GLU A 31 9.04 100.15 -52.95
N ILE A 32 9.41 101.43 -53.03
CA ILE A 32 8.71 102.52 -52.37
C ILE A 32 8.05 103.44 -53.41
N LYS A 33 6.97 104.10 -53.01
CA LYS A 33 6.23 105.03 -53.87
C LYS A 33 6.19 106.40 -53.23
N ASN A 34 6.53 107.42 -54.02
CA ASN A 34 6.18 108.79 -53.71
C ASN A 34 4.73 109.02 -54.15
N ASN A 35 3.81 109.10 -53.20
CA ASN A 35 2.38 109.23 -53.50
C ASN A 35 2.02 110.60 -54.07
N THR A 36 2.86 111.63 -53.86
CA THR A 36 2.64 112.97 -54.41
C THR A 36 2.94 113.01 -55.91
N SER A 37 3.99 112.32 -56.38
CA SER A 37 4.38 112.31 -57.80
C SER A 37 3.91 111.07 -58.57
N GLY A 38 3.52 110.01 -57.85
CA GLY A 38 3.28 108.70 -58.43
C GLY A 38 4.55 107.90 -58.78
N GLU A 39 5.74 108.49 -58.60
CA GLU A 39 7.03 107.82 -58.87
C GLU A 39 7.22 106.63 -57.94
N THR A 40 7.62 105.49 -58.50
CA THR A 40 8.06 104.32 -57.74
C THR A 40 9.57 104.17 -57.85
N LYS A 41 10.20 103.74 -56.76
CA LYS A 41 11.64 103.53 -56.68
C LYS A 41 11.91 102.12 -56.16
N SER A 42 12.57 101.31 -56.98
CA SER A 42 13.12 100.03 -56.54
C SER A 42 14.34 100.27 -55.66
N ILE A 43 14.38 99.63 -54.50
CA ILE A 43 15.50 99.66 -53.57
C ILE A 43 16.15 98.28 -53.61
N THR A 44 17.40 98.23 -54.08
CA THR A 44 18.12 96.96 -54.32
C THR A 44 19.15 96.63 -53.24
N GLY A 45 19.29 97.47 -52.22
CA GLY A 45 20.22 97.26 -51.11
C GLY A 45 20.10 98.35 -50.04
N ASN A 46 20.88 98.18 -48.96
CA ASN A 46 21.01 99.19 -47.91
C ASN A 46 21.81 100.40 -48.40
N GLY A 47 21.53 101.59 -47.88
CA GLY A 47 22.20 102.84 -48.26
C GLY A 47 21.25 104.00 -48.50
N THR A 48 21.75 105.09 -49.06
CA THR A 48 20.93 106.26 -49.39
C THR A 48 20.12 106.05 -50.66
N TYR A 49 18.92 106.61 -50.72
CA TYR A 49 18.10 106.66 -51.93
C TYR A 49 17.53 108.06 -52.12
N THR A 50 17.29 108.43 -53.37
CA THR A 50 16.59 109.66 -53.76
C THR A 50 15.58 109.36 -54.87
N PHE A 51 14.42 110.01 -54.77
CA PHE A 51 13.46 110.12 -55.87
C PHE A 51 13.97 111.11 -56.90
N THR A 52 13.64 110.85 -58.17
CA THR A 52 14.06 111.68 -59.30
C THR A 52 13.25 112.97 -59.35
N ASN A 53 11.95 112.87 -59.02
CA ASN A 53 11.06 114.02 -59.00
C ASN A 53 11.25 114.83 -57.71
N THR A 54 11.52 116.12 -57.86
CA THR A 54 11.60 117.08 -56.75
C THR A 54 10.20 117.58 -56.35
N VAL A 55 10.07 118.09 -55.13
CA VAL A 55 8.84 118.74 -54.64
C VAL A 55 9.09 120.23 -54.50
N LEU A 56 8.18 121.04 -55.07
CA LEU A 56 8.25 122.50 -54.98
C LEU A 56 8.13 122.98 -53.53
N SER A 57 8.82 124.06 -53.22
CA SER A 57 8.73 124.74 -51.92
C SER A 57 7.28 125.07 -51.56
N GLY A 58 6.83 124.62 -50.38
CA GLY A 58 5.46 124.76 -49.87
C GLY A 58 4.55 123.54 -50.06
N ASN A 59 4.92 122.57 -50.91
CA ASN A 59 4.10 121.38 -51.18
C ASN A 59 4.41 120.22 -50.22
N SER A 60 3.40 119.38 -49.99
CA SER A 60 3.54 118.16 -49.18
C SER A 60 4.10 116.99 -49.96
N TYR A 61 4.89 116.16 -49.29
CA TYR A 61 5.35 114.87 -49.78
C TYR A 61 4.78 113.74 -48.92
N SER A 62 4.54 112.57 -49.52
CA SER A 62 4.27 111.34 -48.77
C SER A 62 4.82 110.10 -49.49
N ILE A 63 5.46 109.22 -48.73
CA ILE A 63 6.13 108.00 -49.19
C ILE A 63 5.44 106.80 -48.55
N SER A 64 5.18 105.75 -49.32
CA SER A 64 4.63 104.48 -48.84
C SER A 64 5.42 103.30 -49.39
N VAL A 65 5.30 102.14 -48.76
CA VAL A 65 5.80 100.88 -49.32
C VAL A 65 4.88 100.46 -50.46
N ASN A 66 5.44 100.28 -51.65
CA ASN A 66 4.71 99.84 -52.85
C ASN A 66 4.73 98.30 -52.97
N LYS A 67 5.89 97.70 -52.72
CA LYS A 67 6.08 96.24 -52.65
C LYS A 67 7.03 95.90 -51.52
N THR A 68 6.66 94.93 -50.69
CA THR A 68 7.54 94.39 -49.66
C THR A 68 8.56 93.43 -50.27
N PRO A 69 9.73 93.23 -49.64
CA PRO A 69 10.71 92.25 -50.11
C PRO A 69 10.15 90.83 -49.96
N THR A 70 10.44 89.93 -50.91
CA THR A 70 9.82 88.59 -50.97
C THR A 70 10.79 87.43 -50.77
N ASN A 71 12.10 87.62 -50.95
CA ASN A 71 13.08 86.56 -50.73
C ASN A 71 14.41 87.12 -50.15
N PRO A 72 14.63 87.04 -48.82
CA PRO A 72 13.65 86.65 -47.81
C PRO A 72 12.48 87.65 -47.71
N THR A 73 11.34 87.20 -47.19
CA THR A 73 10.24 88.11 -46.86
C THR A 73 10.66 89.02 -45.71
N GLN A 74 10.45 90.33 -45.85
CA GLN A 74 10.77 91.29 -44.80
C GLN A 74 9.63 92.29 -44.59
N THR A 75 9.53 92.82 -43.39
CA THR A 75 8.66 93.95 -43.07
C THR A 75 9.50 95.22 -43.04
N CYS A 76 9.19 96.20 -43.89
CA CYS A 76 9.89 97.48 -43.95
C CYS A 76 9.00 98.61 -43.46
N SER A 77 9.45 99.37 -42.48
CA SER A 77 8.75 100.56 -41.97
C SER A 77 9.46 101.83 -42.45
N ILE A 78 8.68 102.87 -42.73
CA ILE A 78 9.18 104.16 -43.21
C ILE A 78 8.97 105.22 -42.13
N ALA A 79 10.05 105.77 -41.59
CA ALA A 79 10.03 106.92 -40.70
C ALA A 79 10.04 108.23 -41.50
N ASN A 80 9.40 109.28 -40.96
CA ASN A 80 9.25 110.57 -41.65
C ASN A 80 8.64 110.43 -43.05
N SER A 81 7.68 109.52 -43.19
CA SER A 81 7.10 109.17 -44.48
C SER A 81 6.26 110.28 -45.10
N SER A 82 6.01 111.40 -44.42
CA SER A 82 5.31 112.56 -44.97
C SER A 82 5.73 113.86 -44.30
N GLY A 83 5.60 114.98 -45.02
CA GLY A 83 5.89 116.32 -44.51
C GLY A 83 5.73 117.39 -45.60
N THR A 84 6.20 118.61 -45.35
CA THR A 84 6.18 119.72 -46.32
C THR A 84 7.60 120.13 -46.68
N ALA A 85 7.89 120.30 -47.97
CA ALA A 85 9.20 120.78 -48.44
C ALA A 85 9.27 122.31 -48.26
N THR A 86 10.02 122.82 -47.29
CA THR A 86 10.02 124.26 -46.96
C THR A 86 11.28 125.00 -47.41
N SER A 87 12.47 124.52 -47.05
CA SER A 87 13.71 125.26 -47.31
C SER A 87 14.94 124.41 -47.68
N ALA A 88 14.84 123.07 -47.66
CA ALA A 88 15.95 122.17 -47.96
C ALA A 88 15.50 120.81 -48.53
N ASN A 89 16.46 120.08 -49.10
CA ASN A 89 16.29 118.69 -49.54
C ASN A 89 15.90 117.80 -48.36
N ILE A 90 14.88 116.96 -48.56
CA ILE A 90 14.40 116.01 -47.58
C ILE A 90 15.29 114.77 -47.67
N THR A 91 16.03 114.50 -46.61
CA THR A 91 17.05 113.42 -46.58
C THR A 91 16.87 112.48 -45.38
N ASN A 92 15.81 112.66 -44.60
CA ASN A 92 15.57 111.98 -43.32
C ASN A 92 14.45 110.93 -43.39
N ILE A 93 14.05 110.48 -44.59
CA ILE A 93 13.04 109.43 -44.76
C ILE A 93 13.70 108.06 -44.64
N ASN A 94 13.85 107.59 -43.41
CA ASN A 94 14.59 106.37 -43.11
C ASN A 94 13.69 105.13 -43.17
N ILE A 95 14.15 104.11 -43.86
CA ILE A 95 13.48 102.81 -44.00
C ILE A 95 14.27 101.78 -43.22
N THR A 96 13.57 101.05 -42.35
CA THR A 96 14.13 99.93 -41.60
C THR A 96 13.38 98.66 -41.94
N CYS A 97 14.10 97.66 -42.47
CA CYS A 97 13.55 96.36 -42.80
C CYS A 97 14.00 95.31 -41.77
N SER A 98 13.08 94.42 -41.37
CA SER A 98 13.36 93.25 -40.55
C SER A 98 12.90 91.98 -41.26
N THR A 99 13.73 90.93 -41.26
CA THR A 99 13.36 89.64 -41.84
C THR A 99 12.25 89.00 -41.03
N ASN A 100 11.17 88.62 -41.71
CA ASN A 100 10.08 87.90 -41.06
C ASN A 100 10.56 86.51 -40.65
N SER A 101 10.07 86.00 -39.52
CA SER A 101 10.36 84.65 -39.05
C SER A 101 9.08 83.85 -38.89
N TYR A 102 9.18 82.54 -39.11
CA TYR A 102 8.05 81.64 -39.14
C TYR A 102 8.35 80.39 -38.32
N LEU A 103 7.32 79.81 -37.72
CA LEU A 103 7.44 78.62 -36.90
C LEU A 103 7.49 77.36 -37.78
N VAL A 104 8.18 76.34 -37.28
CA VAL A 104 8.22 75.01 -37.88
C VAL A 104 7.40 74.06 -37.00
N GLY A 105 6.49 73.33 -37.60
CA GLY A 105 5.59 72.42 -36.91
C GLY A 105 5.07 71.32 -37.82
N GLY A 106 4.23 70.48 -37.24
CA GLY A 106 3.83 69.23 -37.86
C GLY A 106 2.81 68.46 -37.04
N ASN A 107 2.67 67.17 -37.34
CA ASN A 107 1.80 66.26 -36.60
C ASN A 107 2.52 64.95 -36.25
N VAL A 108 2.26 64.43 -35.04
CA VAL A 108 2.72 63.11 -34.59
C VAL A 108 1.56 62.12 -34.57
N SER A 109 1.81 60.90 -35.05
CA SER A 109 0.86 59.78 -35.08
C SER A 109 1.54 58.48 -34.65
N GLY A 110 0.78 57.57 -34.02
CA GLY A 110 1.27 56.26 -33.56
C GLY A 110 2.14 56.29 -32.29
N LEU A 111 2.32 57.46 -31.66
CA LEU A 111 3.03 57.57 -30.39
C LEU A 111 2.17 56.94 -29.29
N SER A 112 2.73 55.92 -28.64
CA SER A 112 2.17 55.26 -27.46
C SER A 112 3.14 55.29 -26.28
N GLY A 113 4.44 55.48 -26.54
CA GLY A 113 5.48 55.53 -25.52
C GLY A 113 5.91 56.93 -25.12
N SER A 114 6.55 57.02 -23.97
CA SER A 114 7.20 58.25 -23.50
C SER A 114 8.65 58.35 -23.96
N GLY A 115 9.18 59.58 -23.99
CA GLY A 115 10.58 59.85 -24.31
C GLY A 115 10.87 60.22 -25.77
N LEU A 116 9.84 60.53 -26.57
CA LEU A 116 10.05 61.13 -27.89
C LEU A 116 10.51 62.58 -27.74
N PHE A 117 11.72 62.87 -28.22
CA PHE A 117 12.20 64.23 -28.44
C PHE A 117 12.46 64.45 -29.92
N LEU A 118 11.91 65.53 -30.45
CA LEU A 118 12.23 66.03 -31.78
C LEU A 118 13.26 67.16 -31.64
N GLN A 119 14.08 67.36 -32.65
CA GLN A 119 15.07 68.43 -32.69
C GLN A 119 15.02 69.13 -34.04
N ASN A 120 14.89 70.45 -34.02
CA ASN A 120 15.07 71.29 -35.21
C ASN A 120 16.44 71.96 -35.18
N ASN A 121 17.17 71.87 -36.29
CA ASN A 121 18.45 72.59 -36.52
C ASN A 121 19.49 72.43 -35.38
N LEU A 122 19.55 71.25 -34.75
CA LEU A 122 20.52 70.91 -33.70
C LEU A 122 20.46 71.77 -32.42
N GLY A 123 19.38 72.50 -32.17
CA GLY A 123 19.29 73.39 -31.00
C GLY A 123 17.90 73.66 -30.43
N ASP A 124 16.83 73.46 -31.20
CA ASP A 124 15.45 73.64 -30.74
C ASP A 124 14.80 72.27 -30.50
N ASP A 125 14.90 71.78 -29.27
CA ASP A 125 14.42 70.46 -28.87
C ASP A 125 12.99 70.54 -28.31
N LEU A 126 12.14 69.61 -28.71
CA LEU A 126 10.75 69.55 -28.30
C LEU A 126 10.38 68.15 -27.82
N GLU A 127 9.94 68.05 -26.56
CA GLU A 127 9.35 66.83 -26.02
C GLU A 127 7.93 66.64 -26.58
N ILE A 128 7.65 65.44 -27.10
CA ILE A 128 6.31 65.07 -27.55
C ILE A 128 5.71 64.06 -26.58
N LYS A 129 4.61 64.44 -25.94
CA LYS A 129 3.91 63.60 -24.94
C LYS A 129 2.72 62.85 -25.51
N ASN A 130 2.10 63.37 -26.57
CA ASN A 130 0.87 62.83 -27.14
C ASN A 130 0.89 62.95 -28.66
N ASN A 131 0.08 62.11 -29.32
CA ASN A 131 -0.26 62.31 -30.73
C ASN A 131 -0.94 63.67 -30.94
N GLY A 132 -0.79 64.23 -32.14
CA GLY A 132 -1.37 65.51 -32.52
C GLY A 132 -0.34 66.51 -33.04
N SER A 133 -0.79 67.75 -33.22
CA SER A 133 0.04 68.82 -33.78
C SER A 133 1.13 69.25 -32.80
N PHE A 134 2.32 69.54 -33.33
CA PHE A 134 3.43 70.12 -32.58
C PHE A 134 4.00 71.33 -33.33
N THR A 135 4.60 72.26 -32.58
CA THR A 135 5.27 73.43 -33.14
C THR A 135 6.51 73.72 -32.31
N PHE A 136 7.65 73.89 -32.97
CA PHE A 136 8.90 74.35 -32.36
C PHE A 136 8.78 75.81 -31.93
N VAL A 137 9.41 76.17 -30.81
CA VAL A 137 9.22 77.49 -30.20
C VAL A 137 10.12 78.56 -30.79
N THR A 138 11.25 78.19 -31.40
CA THR A 138 12.20 79.13 -32.01
C THR A 138 11.82 79.37 -33.46
N PRO A 139 11.38 80.59 -33.84
CA PRO A 139 11.08 80.92 -35.22
C PRO A 139 12.34 80.86 -36.10
N VAL A 140 12.20 80.34 -37.32
CA VAL A 140 13.27 80.34 -38.33
C VAL A 140 13.00 81.51 -39.29
N ALA A 141 14.02 82.34 -39.54
CA ALA A 141 13.92 83.46 -40.46
C ALA A 141 13.58 83.00 -41.89
N SER A 142 12.79 83.79 -42.62
CA SER A 142 12.56 83.60 -44.06
C SER A 142 13.91 83.51 -44.79
N GLY A 143 14.02 82.58 -45.75
CA GLY A 143 15.25 82.19 -46.42
C GLY A 143 16.14 81.20 -45.64
N GLY A 144 15.85 80.95 -44.35
CA GLY A 144 16.55 79.97 -43.53
C GLY A 144 16.06 78.54 -43.74
N ASN A 145 16.94 77.56 -43.53
CA ASN A 145 16.59 76.15 -43.59
C ASN A 145 16.10 75.63 -42.24
N TYR A 146 15.20 74.65 -42.28
CA TYR A 146 14.81 73.83 -41.13
C TYR A 146 15.23 72.37 -41.36
N SER A 147 15.51 71.66 -40.27
CA SER A 147 15.93 70.26 -40.26
C SER A 147 15.46 69.61 -38.97
N VAL A 148 14.29 68.99 -39.05
CA VAL A 148 13.62 68.24 -37.99
C VAL A 148 14.09 66.80 -38.02
N THR A 149 14.62 66.32 -36.90
CA THR A 149 15.07 64.94 -36.68
C THR A 149 14.53 64.40 -35.37
N VAL A 150 14.53 63.07 -35.22
CA VAL A 150 14.25 62.44 -33.92
C VAL A 150 15.54 62.44 -33.11
N LYS A 151 15.54 63.15 -31.98
CA LYS A 151 16.66 63.20 -31.04
C LYS A 151 16.69 61.97 -30.14
N SER A 152 15.54 61.53 -29.64
CA SER A 152 15.41 60.30 -28.86
C SER A 152 14.11 59.58 -29.21
N GLN A 153 14.23 58.26 -29.37
CA GLN A 153 13.10 57.37 -29.61
C GLN A 153 12.36 57.07 -28.29
N PRO A 154 11.05 56.81 -28.32
CA PRO A 154 10.32 56.31 -27.16
C PRO A 154 10.90 54.98 -26.66
N ASN A 155 11.01 54.82 -25.34
CA ASN A 155 11.56 53.60 -24.73
C ASN A 155 10.53 52.81 -23.89
N THR A 156 9.42 53.43 -23.48
CA THR A 156 8.36 52.79 -22.68
C THR A 156 6.94 53.13 -23.17
N PRO A 157 6.30 52.25 -23.97
CA PRO A 157 6.91 51.14 -24.72
C PRO A 157 7.97 51.61 -25.72
N THR A 158 8.87 50.70 -26.08
CA THR A 158 9.87 50.93 -27.12
C THR A 158 9.18 51.11 -28.47
N GLN A 159 9.41 52.25 -29.13
CA GLN A 159 8.87 52.54 -30.45
C GLN A 159 9.97 53.09 -31.36
N VAL A 160 9.74 53.00 -32.67
CA VAL A 160 10.56 53.67 -33.68
C VAL A 160 9.70 54.70 -34.37
N CYS A 161 10.09 55.97 -34.26
CA CYS A 161 9.49 57.11 -34.93
C CYS A 161 10.35 57.54 -36.11
N SER A 162 9.71 57.76 -37.27
CA SER A 162 10.34 58.26 -38.49
C SER A 162 9.82 59.65 -38.84
N VAL A 163 10.69 60.50 -39.38
CA VAL A 163 10.34 61.85 -39.85
C VAL A 163 10.12 61.84 -41.35
N SER A 164 9.02 62.46 -41.79
CA SER A 164 8.76 62.81 -43.20
C SER A 164 8.56 64.32 -43.32
N ASN A 165 8.98 64.90 -44.46
CA ASN A 165 9.07 66.35 -44.66
C ASN A 165 9.89 67.07 -43.57
N GLY A 166 10.92 66.41 -43.02
CA GLY A 166 11.70 66.96 -41.92
C GLY A 166 12.61 68.13 -42.32
N THR A 167 12.90 68.33 -43.60
CA THR A 167 13.85 69.35 -44.06
C THR A 167 13.23 70.27 -45.11
N GLY A 168 13.61 71.54 -45.11
CA GLY A 168 13.21 72.48 -46.16
C GLY A 168 13.67 73.92 -45.88
N THR A 169 13.17 74.88 -46.66
CA THR A 169 13.48 76.32 -46.51
C THR A 169 12.21 77.09 -46.18
N ILE A 170 12.30 78.04 -45.25
CA ILE A 170 11.19 78.93 -44.90
C ILE A 170 11.03 79.99 -45.99
N THR A 171 9.84 80.09 -46.58
CA THR A 171 9.53 81.11 -47.60
C THR A 171 8.72 82.26 -46.99
N SER A 172 7.41 82.06 -46.80
CA SER A 172 6.48 83.14 -46.43
C SER A 172 5.40 82.75 -45.43
N SER A 173 5.46 81.55 -44.85
CA SER A 173 4.47 81.05 -43.89
C SER A 173 5.09 80.04 -42.92
N ASN A 174 4.37 79.74 -41.84
CA ASN A 174 4.72 78.62 -40.95
C ASN A 174 4.74 77.31 -41.73
N ILE A 175 5.67 76.43 -41.38
CA ILE A 175 5.71 75.06 -41.87
C ILE A 175 4.84 74.22 -40.94
N THR A 176 3.89 73.47 -41.48
CA THR A 176 2.93 72.66 -40.70
C THR A 176 2.82 71.21 -41.20
N ASN A 177 3.62 70.83 -42.20
CA ASN A 177 3.52 69.56 -42.92
C ASN A 177 4.60 68.54 -42.53
N VAL A 178 5.41 68.82 -41.50
CA VAL A 178 6.32 67.80 -40.92
C VAL A 178 5.46 66.69 -40.32
N SER A 179 5.72 65.44 -40.66
CA SER A 179 4.93 64.31 -40.15
C SER A 179 5.83 63.29 -39.48
N ILE A 180 5.48 62.95 -38.23
CA ILE A 180 6.15 61.96 -37.40
C ILE A 180 5.21 60.75 -37.27
N THR A 181 5.70 59.58 -37.65
CA THR A 181 4.96 58.32 -37.52
C THR A 181 5.76 57.37 -36.65
N CYS A 182 5.15 56.89 -35.57
CA CYS A 182 5.75 55.95 -34.63
C CYS A 182 5.11 54.57 -34.74
N SER A 183 5.93 53.52 -34.67
CA SER A 183 5.49 52.13 -34.61
C SER A 183 6.09 51.44 -33.38
N THR A 184 5.27 50.73 -32.61
CA THR A 184 5.75 49.96 -31.45
C THR A 184 6.59 48.78 -31.89
N SER A 185 7.78 48.64 -31.30
CA SER A 185 8.67 47.51 -31.54
C SER A 185 8.06 46.22 -30.96
N SER A 186 8.32 45.08 -31.59
CA SER A 186 7.86 43.77 -31.13
C SER A 186 9.03 42.79 -31.04
N PHE A 187 8.97 41.91 -30.04
CA PHE A 187 10.04 41.00 -29.64
C PHE A 187 9.52 39.57 -29.52
N PHE A 188 10.40 38.59 -29.69
CA PHE A 188 10.06 37.17 -29.55
C PHE A 188 10.01 36.75 -28.08
N ILE A 189 9.11 35.81 -27.81
CA ILE A 189 9.15 35.02 -26.58
C ILE A 189 9.79 33.68 -26.94
N ASN A 190 10.88 33.37 -26.25
CA ASN A 190 11.63 32.13 -26.38
C ASN A 190 11.43 31.29 -25.12
N VAL A 191 11.58 29.98 -25.27
CA VAL A 191 11.62 29.04 -24.16
C VAL A 191 12.86 28.16 -24.29
N ASN A 192 13.48 27.82 -23.16
CA ASN A 192 14.54 26.81 -23.07
C ASN A 192 14.00 25.60 -22.29
N VAL A 193 13.76 24.50 -22.99
CA VAL A 193 13.13 23.30 -22.43
C VAL A 193 14.19 22.30 -21.97
N ALA A 194 14.09 21.84 -20.73
CA ALA A 194 14.93 20.81 -20.13
C ALA A 194 14.09 19.70 -19.47
N GLY A 195 14.62 18.47 -19.46
CA GLY A 195 13.98 17.31 -18.85
C GLY A 195 12.85 16.68 -19.68
N HIS A 196 12.59 17.18 -20.90
CA HIS A 196 11.60 16.59 -21.79
C HIS A 196 12.10 15.25 -22.36
N SER A 197 11.29 14.21 -22.20
CA SER A 197 11.54 12.86 -22.72
C SER A 197 10.29 12.19 -23.29
N GLY A 198 9.11 12.80 -23.12
CA GLY A 198 7.85 12.29 -23.66
C GLY A 198 7.49 12.81 -25.04
N THR A 199 6.32 12.42 -25.53
CA THR A 199 5.76 12.86 -26.81
C THR A 199 4.85 14.08 -26.62
N GLU A 200 4.60 14.86 -27.68
CA GLU A 200 3.45 15.80 -27.76
C GLU A 200 3.42 16.98 -26.76
N LEU A 201 4.56 17.48 -26.27
CA LEU A 201 4.56 18.74 -25.50
C LEU A 201 4.19 19.92 -26.42
N ILE A 202 3.07 20.59 -26.11
CA ILE A 202 2.65 21.82 -26.77
C ILE A 202 2.53 22.93 -25.72
N LEU A 203 3.34 23.97 -25.91
CA LEU A 203 3.27 25.20 -25.12
C LEU A 203 2.42 26.21 -25.88
N GLN A 204 1.77 27.11 -25.16
CA GLN A 204 0.93 28.15 -25.76
C GLN A 204 1.28 29.49 -25.13
N ASN A 205 1.35 30.52 -25.98
CA ASN A 205 1.46 31.91 -25.57
C ASN A 205 0.15 32.66 -25.93
N ASN A 206 -0.37 33.43 -24.98
CA ASN A 206 -1.51 34.34 -25.14
C ASN A 206 -2.77 33.69 -25.76
N GLY A 207 -2.99 32.39 -25.52
CA GLY A 207 -4.21 31.69 -25.92
C GLY A 207 -4.33 31.31 -27.41
N GLY A 208 -3.28 31.51 -28.22
CA GLY A 208 -3.36 31.25 -29.66
C GLY A 208 -2.05 30.96 -30.40
N ASP A 209 -0.89 31.33 -29.86
CA ASP A 209 0.41 31.04 -30.47
C ASP A 209 0.97 29.75 -29.85
N ASN A 210 0.74 28.63 -30.55
CA ASN A 210 1.11 27.29 -30.09
C ASN A 210 2.51 26.92 -30.59
N LEU A 211 3.30 26.28 -29.73
CA LEU A 211 4.66 25.87 -29.98
C LEU A 211 4.85 24.40 -29.62
N THR A 212 5.07 23.58 -30.65
CA THR A 212 5.37 22.15 -30.48
C THR A 212 6.84 21.95 -30.09
N ILE A 213 7.07 21.19 -29.03
CA ILE A 213 8.40 20.84 -28.54
C ILE A 213 8.68 19.38 -28.89
N THR A 214 9.84 19.11 -29.48
CA THR A 214 10.23 17.76 -29.97
C THR A 214 11.43 17.18 -29.22
N GLY A 215 12.01 17.94 -28.30
CA GLY A 215 13.22 17.59 -27.55
C GLY A 215 13.66 18.75 -26.65
N ASN A 216 14.73 18.54 -25.90
CA ASN A 216 15.34 19.58 -25.07
C ASN A 216 16.04 20.64 -25.93
N GLY A 217 16.03 21.89 -25.48
CA GLY A 217 16.70 23.02 -26.15
C GLY A 217 15.85 24.28 -26.26
N ASN A 218 16.33 25.22 -27.09
CA ASN A 218 15.68 26.52 -27.28
C ASN A 218 14.63 26.47 -28.39
N TYR A 219 13.47 27.06 -28.12
CA TYR A 219 12.37 27.23 -29.06
C TYR A 219 11.84 28.65 -29.02
N THR A 220 11.27 29.11 -30.13
CA THR A 220 10.77 30.48 -30.30
C THR A 220 9.31 30.44 -30.73
N PHE A 221 8.45 31.18 -30.02
CA PHE A 221 7.07 31.41 -30.45
C PHE A 221 7.04 32.22 -31.74
N SER A 222 6.10 31.89 -32.63
CA SER A 222 6.08 32.45 -33.99
C SER A 222 5.67 33.92 -34.03
N THR A 223 4.81 34.33 -33.09
CA THR A 223 4.22 35.66 -33.03
C THR A 223 5.02 36.54 -32.08
N LYS A 224 5.54 37.65 -32.60
CA LYS A 224 6.18 38.67 -31.77
C LYS A 224 5.15 39.37 -30.89
N VAL A 225 5.53 39.68 -29.66
CA VAL A 225 4.71 40.44 -28.70
C VAL A 225 5.22 41.88 -28.66
N ALA A 226 4.32 42.86 -28.77
CA ALA A 226 4.67 44.27 -28.77
C ALA A 226 5.23 44.73 -27.41
N SER A 227 6.18 45.65 -27.42
CA SER A 227 6.69 46.31 -26.21
C SER A 227 5.54 46.93 -25.41
N GLY A 228 5.58 46.77 -24.09
CA GLY A 228 4.53 47.17 -23.15
C GLY A 228 3.35 46.20 -23.05
N SER A 229 3.26 45.19 -23.92
CA SER A 229 2.22 44.16 -23.84
C SER A 229 2.65 42.99 -22.96
N ASN A 230 1.67 42.29 -22.40
CA ASN A 230 1.91 41.10 -21.58
C ASN A 230 2.03 39.83 -22.46
N TYR A 231 2.86 38.90 -21.99
CA TYR A 231 2.84 37.51 -22.41
C TYR A 231 2.25 36.65 -21.27
N SER A 232 1.62 35.55 -21.66
CA SER A 232 1.01 34.57 -20.76
C SER A 232 1.19 33.18 -21.35
N LEU A 233 2.05 32.39 -20.73
CA LEU A 233 2.38 31.04 -21.13
C LEU A 233 1.54 30.01 -20.39
N SER A 234 1.13 28.98 -21.11
CA SER A 234 0.47 27.79 -20.58
C SER A 234 0.98 26.54 -21.27
N VAL A 235 0.84 25.39 -20.60
CA VAL A 235 1.00 24.09 -21.25
C VAL A 235 -0.35 23.71 -21.83
N LEU A 236 -0.44 23.64 -23.16
CA LEU A 236 -1.65 23.23 -23.86
C LEU A 236 -1.79 21.70 -23.90
N THR A 237 -0.67 21.00 -24.06
CA THR A 237 -0.64 19.53 -24.08
C THR A 237 0.58 19.05 -23.30
N TYR A 238 0.34 18.22 -22.29
CA TYR A 238 1.38 17.58 -21.49
C TYR A 238 1.83 16.28 -22.15
N PRO A 239 3.11 15.89 -21.99
CA PRO A 239 3.58 14.59 -22.45
C PRO A 239 2.85 13.44 -21.78
N THR A 240 2.59 12.38 -22.54
CA THR A 240 1.85 11.19 -22.06
C THR A 240 2.69 9.90 -22.06
N THR A 241 3.72 9.81 -22.91
CA THR A 241 4.62 8.64 -22.97
C THR A 241 6.10 9.04 -23.05
N PRO A 242 6.85 9.03 -21.92
CA PRO A 242 6.33 8.97 -20.56
C PRO A 242 5.49 10.21 -20.19
N SER A 243 4.62 10.07 -19.20
CA SER A 243 3.86 11.20 -18.67
C SER A 243 4.78 12.14 -17.90
N GLN A 244 4.75 13.44 -18.22
CA GLN A 244 5.59 14.43 -17.56
C GLN A 244 4.80 15.69 -17.20
N ASP A 245 5.16 16.30 -16.09
CA ASP A 245 4.70 17.63 -15.71
C ASP A 245 5.77 18.65 -16.09
N CYS A 246 5.38 19.70 -16.81
CA CYS A 246 6.28 20.77 -17.24
C CYS A 246 5.90 22.10 -16.59
N THR A 247 6.88 22.81 -16.03
CA THR A 247 6.68 24.09 -15.33
C THR A 247 7.56 25.19 -15.91
N PHE A 248 7.05 26.42 -15.90
CA PHE A 248 7.79 27.61 -16.36
C PHE A 248 8.51 28.27 -15.18
N SER A 249 9.69 28.84 -15.40
CA SER A 249 10.35 29.71 -14.41
C SER A 249 9.49 30.95 -14.09
N THR A 250 8.83 31.48 -15.13
CA THR A 250 7.84 32.56 -15.06
C THR A 250 6.83 32.37 -16.18
N ALA A 251 5.56 32.18 -15.84
CA ALA A 251 4.51 31.96 -16.85
C ALA A 251 3.98 33.28 -17.45
N THR A 252 4.15 34.42 -16.78
CA THR A 252 3.60 35.70 -17.23
C THR A 252 4.60 36.83 -17.04
N GLY A 253 4.52 37.86 -17.89
CA GLY A 253 5.32 39.07 -17.73
C GLY A 253 5.02 40.10 -18.84
N THR A 254 5.77 41.20 -18.85
CA THR A 254 5.63 42.29 -19.83
C THR A 254 6.87 42.36 -20.72
N VAL A 255 6.66 42.51 -22.03
CA VAL A 255 7.75 42.70 -22.98
C VAL A 255 8.26 44.13 -22.91
N THR A 256 9.57 44.31 -22.76
CA THR A 256 10.20 45.64 -22.67
C THR A 256 10.92 45.98 -23.97
N SER A 257 12.20 45.67 -24.08
CA SER A 257 13.07 46.17 -25.16
C SER A 257 13.91 45.09 -25.85
N ALA A 258 13.70 43.81 -25.52
CA ALA A 258 14.42 42.68 -26.11
C ALA A 258 13.57 41.39 -26.08
N ASP A 259 14.02 40.38 -26.81
CA ASP A 259 13.47 39.03 -26.74
C ASP A 259 13.63 38.46 -25.32
N ILE A 260 12.62 37.73 -24.84
CA ILE A 260 12.60 37.14 -23.49
C ILE A 260 12.77 35.63 -23.63
N THR A 261 13.66 35.02 -22.84
CA THR A 261 13.82 33.57 -22.79
C THR A 261 13.39 33.04 -21.42
N ILE A 262 12.45 32.09 -21.41
CA ILE A 262 11.87 31.49 -20.20
C ILE A 262 12.32 30.03 -20.08
N SER A 263 12.76 29.61 -18.91
CA SER A 263 13.12 28.21 -18.68
C SER A 263 11.86 27.36 -18.48
N VAL A 264 11.82 26.20 -19.11
CA VAL A 264 10.77 25.18 -18.94
C VAL A 264 11.42 23.91 -18.43
N THR A 265 10.98 23.43 -17.26
CA THR A 265 11.50 22.20 -16.65
C THR A 265 10.41 21.15 -16.65
N CYS A 266 10.65 20.05 -17.35
CA CYS A 266 9.78 18.87 -17.36
C CYS A 266 10.32 17.78 -16.41
N THR A 267 9.43 17.20 -15.61
CA THR A 267 9.75 16.11 -14.68
C THR A 267 8.87 14.91 -15.00
N THR A 268 9.47 13.73 -15.11
CA THR A 268 8.71 12.49 -15.34
C THR A 268 7.93 12.09 -14.10
N ASN A 269 6.63 11.87 -14.27
CA ASN A 269 5.76 11.44 -13.18
C ASN A 269 6.07 10.00 -12.77
N THR A 270 5.89 9.68 -11.49
CA THR A 270 6.12 8.34 -10.95
C THR A 270 4.85 7.78 -10.33
N TYR A 271 4.63 6.48 -10.45
CA TYR A 271 3.43 5.81 -9.96
C TYR A 271 3.77 4.54 -9.18
N THR A 272 2.91 4.15 -8.24
CA THR A 272 3.11 2.95 -7.44
C THR A 272 2.65 1.70 -8.17
N ILE A 273 3.23 0.56 -7.78
CA ILE A 273 2.81 -0.78 -8.23
C ILE A 273 2.18 -1.51 -7.06
N GLY A 274 1.06 -2.19 -7.30
CA GLY A 274 0.33 -2.94 -6.31
C GLY A 274 -0.77 -3.80 -6.89
N GLY A 275 -1.55 -4.39 -6.00
CA GLY A 275 -2.72 -5.16 -6.33
C GLY A 275 -3.29 -5.86 -5.11
N THR A 276 -3.78 -7.08 -5.27
CA THR A 276 -4.47 -7.81 -4.19
C THR A 276 -3.83 -9.17 -3.92
N VAL A 277 -3.84 -9.60 -2.65
CA VAL A 277 -3.47 -10.95 -2.24
C VAL A 277 -4.72 -11.69 -1.73
N SER A 278 -4.88 -12.93 -2.16
CA SER A 278 -5.99 -13.81 -1.78
C SER A 278 -5.49 -15.24 -1.49
N GLY A 279 -6.18 -15.94 -0.59
CA GLY A 279 -5.86 -17.32 -0.21
C GLY A 279 -4.63 -17.49 0.69
N LEU A 280 -4.06 -16.41 1.22
CA LEU A 280 -2.93 -16.47 2.16
C LEU A 280 -3.41 -16.89 3.55
N ASN A 281 -2.90 -18.02 4.04
CA ASN A 281 -3.16 -18.56 5.38
C ASN A 281 -1.87 -18.72 6.21
N GLY A 282 -0.71 -18.80 5.56
CA GLY A 282 0.60 -18.85 6.21
C GLY A 282 1.30 -17.50 6.29
N THR A 283 2.47 -17.50 6.91
CA THR A 283 3.40 -16.38 7.03
C THR A 283 4.67 -16.62 6.21
N GLY A 284 5.35 -15.54 5.82
CA GLY A 284 6.61 -15.60 5.06
C GLY A 284 6.49 -15.30 3.55
N LEU A 285 5.30 -14.96 3.06
CA LEU A 285 5.12 -14.46 1.68
C LEU A 285 5.86 -13.13 1.50
N VAL A 286 6.81 -13.09 0.56
CA VAL A 286 7.50 -11.86 0.15
C VAL A 286 7.39 -11.70 -1.36
N LEU A 287 6.91 -10.54 -1.79
CA LEU A 287 6.87 -10.15 -3.19
C LEU A 287 8.10 -9.29 -3.50
N GLN A 288 8.60 -9.37 -4.72
CA GLN A 288 9.73 -8.59 -5.21
C GLN A 288 9.33 -7.88 -6.50
N ASN A 289 9.77 -6.64 -6.69
CA ASN A 289 9.53 -5.90 -7.92
C ASN A 289 10.86 -5.47 -8.55
N ASN A 290 11.08 -5.79 -9.83
CA ASN A 290 12.29 -5.44 -10.58
C ASN A 290 13.60 -5.89 -9.90
N GLY A 291 13.61 -7.08 -9.27
CA GLY A 291 14.78 -7.61 -8.58
C GLY A 291 15.12 -6.93 -7.24
N GLY A 292 14.26 -6.02 -6.76
CA GLY A 292 14.40 -5.32 -5.49
C GLY A 292 13.05 -4.89 -4.90
N ASN A 293 13.05 -3.84 -4.06
CA ASN A 293 11.83 -3.27 -3.46
C ASN A 293 10.91 -4.36 -2.86
N ASN A 294 11.47 -5.19 -1.98
CA ASN A 294 10.76 -6.35 -1.46
C ASN A 294 9.62 -5.91 -0.53
N LYS A 295 8.49 -6.60 -0.61
CA LYS A 295 7.30 -6.35 0.21
C LYS A 295 6.84 -7.63 0.90
N SER A 296 6.98 -7.68 2.22
CA SER A 296 6.38 -8.74 3.04
C SER A 296 4.86 -8.57 3.10
N ILE A 297 4.14 -9.68 2.92
CA ILE A 297 2.68 -9.74 3.00
C ILE A 297 2.30 -10.59 4.21
N THR A 298 1.44 -10.05 5.07
CA THR A 298 1.02 -10.69 6.33
C THR A 298 -0.47 -11.06 6.36
N ALA A 299 -1.25 -10.59 5.40
CA ALA A 299 -2.69 -10.85 5.32
C ALA A 299 -3.19 -10.71 3.87
N ASN A 300 -4.36 -11.29 3.61
CA ASN A 300 -5.14 -11.04 2.40
C ASN A 300 -5.56 -9.56 2.31
N GLY A 301 -5.74 -9.06 1.10
CA GLY A 301 -6.17 -7.68 0.84
C GLY A 301 -5.26 -6.94 -0.13
N THR A 302 -5.42 -5.61 -0.21
CA THR A 302 -4.66 -4.76 -1.11
C THR A 302 -3.23 -4.54 -0.60
N TYR A 303 -2.27 -4.52 -1.51
CA TYR A 303 -0.89 -4.14 -1.22
C TYR A 303 -0.37 -3.15 -2.26
N SER A 304 0.63 -2.36 -1.87
CA SER A 304 1.42 -1.52 -2.77
C SER A 304 2.89 -1.60 -2.36
N PHE A 305 3.77 -1.63 -3.34
CA PHE A 305 5.18 -1.37 -3.17
C PHE A 305 5.41 0.09 -2.77
N THR A 306 6.51 0.36 -2.07
CA THR A 306 6.81 1.70 -1.51
C THR A 306 7.54 2.59 -2.51
N THR A 307 8.46 2.04 -3.30
CA THR A 307 9.13 2.79 -4.37
C THR A 307 8.20 2.93 -5.58
N SER A 308 7.94 4.18 -5.98
CA SER A 308 7.26 4.48 -7.25
C SER A 308 8.21 4.29 -8.44
N ILE A 309 7.64 3.93 -9.58
CA ILE A 309 8.35 3.72 -10.84
C ILE A 309 7.99 4.85 -11.80
N ALA A 310 8.98 5.38 -12.52
CA ALA A 310 8.77 6.43 -13.52
C ALA A 310 7.86 5.94 -14.65
N SER A 311 6.99 6.82 -15.14
CA SER A 311 6.20 6.59 -16.34
C SER A 311 7.10 6.17 -17.51
N GLY A 312 6.59 5.29 -18.38
CA GLY A 312 7.31 4.64 -19.47
C GLY A 312 8.22 3.48 -19.05
N SER A 313 8.52 3.32 -17.76
CA SER A 313 9.39 2.23 -17.27
C SER A 313 8.62 0.94 -17.01
N GLY A 314 9.31 -0.19 -17.15
CA GLY A 314 8.75 -1.52 -16.88
C GLY A 314 8.70 -1.87 -15.38
N TYR A 315 7.77 -2.75 -15.02
CA TYR A 315 7.73 -3.43 -13.73
C TYR A 315 7.68 -4.96 -13.94
N ASN A 316 8.23 -5.70 -13.00
CA ASN A 316 8.24 -7.16 -12.95
C ASN A 316 8.13 -7.62 -11.50
N VAL A 317 6.90 -7.95 -11.11
CA VAL A 317 6.55 -8.45 -9.79
C VAL A 317 6.63 -9.98 -9.79
N THR A 318 7.45 -10.50 -8.88
CA THR A 318 7.66 -11.94 -8.68
C THR A 318 7.46 -12.31 -7.21
N ILE A 319 7.32 -13.60 -6.93
CA ILE A 319 7.36 -14.14 -5.57
C ILE A 319 8.81 -14.42 -5.22
N LEU A 320 9.31 -13.75 -4.19
CA LEU A 320 10.66 -13.97 -3.66
C LEU A 320 10.69 -15.16 -2.71
N SER A 321 9.67 -15.30 -1.86
CA SER A 321 9.48 -16.44 -0.97
C SER A 321 8.01 -16.75 -0.78
N ASN A 322 7.68 -18.05 -0.79
CA ASN A 322 6.35 -18.55 -0.43
C ASN A 322 6.22 -18.70 1.10
N PRO A 323 4.98 -18.80 1.63
CA PRO A 323 4.75 -19.10 3.04
C PRO A 323 5.43 -20.39 3.52
N THR A 324 5.91 -20.41 4.77
CA THR A 324 6.74 -21.50 5.31
C THR A 324 6.14 -22.27 6.48
N ASP A 325 5.28 -21.64 7.29
CA ASP A 325 4.61 -22.28 8.44
C ASP A 325 3.38 -23.11 8.03
N VAL A 326 2.63 -22.60 7.05
CA VAL A 326 1.62 -23.32 6.27
C VAL A 326 2.13 -23.31 4.83
N VAL A 327 2.39 -24.48 4.27
CA VAL A 327 2.93 -24.60 2.92
C VAL A 327 1.86 -24.22 1.90
N GLN A 328 2.08 -23.10 1.20
CA GLN A 328 1.21 -22.61 0.14
C GLN A 328 1.99 -22.36 -1.14
N ASP A 329 1.34 -22.62 -2.27
CA ASP A 329 1.82 -22.21 -3.58
C ASP A 329 1.11 -20.91 -3.98
N CYS A 330 1.85 -19.82 -4.06
CA CYS A 330 1.35 -18.55 -4.56
C CYS A 330 1.70 -18.37 -6.05
N ASN A 331 0.82 -17.74 -6.80
CA ASN A 331 1.05 -17.31 -8.18
C ASN A 331 0.91 -15.79 -8.31
N VAL A 332 1.53 -15.23 -9.35
CA VAL A 332 1.39 -13.81 -9.72
C VAL A 332 0.63 -13.73 -11.05
N SER A 333 -0.38 -12.87 -11.10
CA SER A 333 -1.07 -12.48 -12.33
C SER A 333 -0.83 -11.00 -12.61
N ASN A 334 -0.71 -10.63 -13.89
CA ASN A 334 -0.31 -9.29 -14.33
C ASN A 334 1.02 -8.82 -13.68
N GLY A 335 1.95 -9.74 -13.43
CA GLY A 335 3.22 -9.43 -12.77
C GLY A 335 4.16 -8.56 -13.61
N ILE A 336 4.00 -8.53 -14.94
CA ILE A 336 4.89 -7.82 -15.86
C ILE A 336 4.09 -6.79 -16.64
N GLY A 337 4.62 -5.57 -16.76
CA GLY A 337 4.02 -4.51 -17.55
C GLY A 337 4.85 -3.23 -17.57
N ALA A 338 4.25 -2.13 -18.05
CA ALA A 338 4.84 -0.80 -18.03
C ALA A 338 3.94 0.18 -17.28
N VAL A 339 4.56 1.17 -16.64
CA VAL A 339 3.85 2.26 -15.98
C VAL A 339 3.50 3.33 -17.01
N ASN A 340 2.22 3.69 -17.10
CA ASN A 340 1.76 4.76 -17.98
C ASN A 340 1.44 6.02 -17.16
N SER A 341 0.16 6.35 -17.00
CA SER A 341 -0.31 7.60 -16.38
C SER A 341 -1.06 7.42 -15.06
N ALA A 342 -0.97 6.24 -14.43
CA ALA A 342 -1.65 5.93 -13.17
C ALA A 342 -0.94 4.84 -12.37
N ASN A 343 -1.29 4.74 -11.08
CA ASN A 343 -0.87 3.63 -10.21
C ASN A 343 -1.39 2.30 -10.75
N ILE A 344 -0.52 1.29 -10.76
CA ILE A 344 -0.89 -0.08 -11.14
C ILE A 344 -1.46 -0.77 -9.91
N THR A 345 -2.70 -1.26 -10.00
CA THR A 345 -3.44 -1.86 -8.86
C THR A 345 -4.00 -3.25 -9.17
N ASN A 346 -3.57 -3.87 -10.26
CA ASN A 346 -4.10 -5.13 -10.78
C ASN A 346 -3.08 -6.29 -10.80
N VAL A 347 -1.95 -6.14 -10.10
CA VAL A 347 -1.00 -7.24 -9.88
C VAL A 347 -1.55 -8.14 -8.77
N ASN A 348 -2.24 -9.21 -9.14
CA ASN A 348 -2.93 -10.05 -8.15
C ASN A 348 -2.14 -11.31 -7.81
N ILE A 349 -2.09 -11.62 -6.53
CA ILE A 349 -1.45 -12.80 -5.95
C ILE A 349 -2.54 -13.75 -5.45
N SER A 350 -2.49 -14.99 -5.91
CA SER A 350 -3.40 -16.05 -5.44
C SER A 350 -2.58 -17.18 -4.84
N CYS A 351 -2.86 -17.52 -3.58
CA CYS A 351 -2.20 -18.59 -2.84
C CYS A 351 -3.14 -19.77 -2.62
N VAL A 352 -2.62 -20.98 -2.77
CA VAL A 352 -3.34 -22.24 -2.53
C VAL A 352 -2.57 -23.06 -1.51
N THR A 353 -3.23 -23.49 -0.44
CA THR A 353 -2.62 -24.37 0.57
C THR A 353 -2.42 -25.78 0.01
N ARG A 354 -1.21 -26.33 0.16
CA ARG A 354 -0.94 -27.73 -0.21
C ARG A 354 -1.71 -28.67 0.69
N SER A 355 -2.06 -29.84 0.16
CA SER A 355 -2.71 -30.90 0.94
C SER A 355 -1.83 -32.14 1.00
N TYR A 356 -1.89 -32.86 2.11
CA TYR A 356 -1.10 -34.05 2.39
C TYR A 356 -1.98 -35.20 2.88
N THR A 357 -1.55 -36.44 2.65
CA THR A 357 -2.28 -37.63 3.07
C THR A 357 -1.90 -38.07 4.48
N ILE A 358 -2.84 -38.73 5.16
CA ILE A 358 -2.60 -39.38 6.46
C ILE A 358 -2.54 -40.90 6.25
N GLY A 359 -1.56 -41.55 6.85
CA GLY A 359 -1.31 -42.98 6.69
C GLY A 359 -0.39 -43.53 7.76
N GLY A 360 -0.14 -44.82 7.65
CA GLY A 360 0.50 -45.57 8.72
C GLY A 360 0.71 -47.04 8.39
N THR A 361 0.93 -47.82 9.44
CA THR A 361 1.13 -49.28 9.37
C THR A 361 0.17 -49.99 10.32
N VAL A 362 -0.35 -51.14 9.90
CA VAL A 362 -1.10 -52.07 10.75
C VAL A 362 -0.26 -53.33 10.94
N SER A 363 -0.19 -53.83 12.18
CA SER A 363 0.47 -55.09 12.51
C SER A 363 -0.34 -55.94 13.49
N GLY A 364 -0.23 -57.27 13.36
CA GLY A 364 -0.87 -58.23 14.25
C GLY A 364 -2.35 -58.46 13.98
N LEU A 365 -2.90 -57.96 12.87
CA LEU A 365 -4.32 -58.11 12.53
C LEU A 365 -4.67 -59.58 12.33
N ALA A 366 -5.65 -60.04 13.10
CA ALA A 366 -6.31 -61.33 12.91
C ALA A 366 -7.82 -61.12 12.92
N GLY A 367 -8.57 -62.00 12.27
CA GLY A 367 -10.01 -61.80 12.06
C GLY A 367 -10.32 -60.85 10.91
N SER A 368 -11.51 -60.26 10.89
CA SER A 368 -11.96 -59.38 9.80
C SER A 368 -12.84 -58.23 10.32
N GLY A 369 -12.93 -57.14 9.54
CA GLY A 369 -13.81 -56.02 9.85
C GLY A 369 -13.16 -54.83 10.57
N LEU A 370 -11.82 -54.77 10.65
CA LEU A 370 -11.13 -53.57 11.14
C LEU A 370 -11.40 -52.38 10.21
N VAL A 371 -11.89 -51.28 10.78
CA VAL A 371 -12.07 -49.99 10.10
C VAL A 371 -11.43 -48.89 10.93
N LEU A 372 -10.50 -48.16 10.32
CA LEU A 372 -9.93 -46.93 10.87
C LEU A 372 -10.71 -45.72 10.34
N GLN A 373 -10.75 -44.65 11.10
CA GLN A 373 -11.42 -43.41 10.71
C GLN A 373 -10.52 -42.22 10.99
N ASN A 374 -10.40 -41.30 10.05
CA ASN A 374 -9.72 -40.02 10.24
C ASN A 374 -10.74 -38.87 10.26
N ASN A 375 -10.61 -37.97 11.24
CA ASN A 375 -11.42 -36.76 11.40
C ASN A 375 -12.94 -36.99 11.28
N SER A 376 -13.43 -38.12 11.81
CA SER A 376 -14.86 -38.47 11.85
C SER A 376 -15.56 -38.62 10.48
N GLY A 377 -14.82 -38.77 9.37
CA GLY A 377 -15.42 -38.84 8.03
C GLY A 377 -14.67 -39.65 6.97
N ASP A 378 -13.35 -39.82 7.10
CA ASP A 378 -12.56 -40.60 6.14
C ASP A 378 -12.30 -42.01 6.70
N ASP A 379 -13.12 -42.97 6.29
CA ASP A 379 -13.04 -44.35 6.77
C ASP A 379 -12.15 -45.21 5.86
N LYS A 380 -11.29 -46.02 6.48
CA LYS A 380 -10.42 -46.97 5.81
C LYS A 380 -10.61 -48.37 6.39
N ALA A 381 -11.21 -49.26 5.61
CA ALA A 381 -11.23 -50.68 5.91
C ALA A 381 -9.82 -51.29 5.74
N ILE A 382 -9.41 -52.12 6.70
CA ILE A 382 -8.12 -52.81 6.71
C ILE A 382 -8.38 -54.32 6.66
N SER A 383 -7.83 -54.98 5.63
CA SER A 383 -8.02 -56.41 5.38
C SER A 383 -6.81 -57.28 5.75
N ALA A 384 -5.63 -56.67 5.92
CA ALA A 384 -4.40 -57.36 6.27
C ALA A 384 -3.39 -56.38 6.92
N ASP A 385 -2.36 -56.93 7.54
CA ASP A 385 -1.18 -56.17 7.99
C ASP A 385 -0.48 -55.48 6.82
N GLY A 386 0.16 -54.34 7.10
CA GLY A 386 0.91 -53.55 6.13
C GLY A 386 0.58 -52.06 6.18
N ASN A 387 1.05 -51.34 5.16
CA ASN A 387 0.86 -49.88 5.08
C ASN A 387 -0.57 -49.54 4.69
N PHE A 388 -1.11 -48.46 5.25
CA PHE A 388 -2.37 -47.86 4.85
C PHE A 388 -2.23 -46.36 4.62
N THR A 389 -3.15 -45.82 3.84
CA THR A 389 -3.30 -44.38 3.61
C THR A 389 -4.79 -44.08 3.46
N PHE A 390 -5.25 -43.03 4.13
CA PHE A 390 -6.59 -42.47 3.98
C PHE A 390 -6.73 -41.80 2.60
N ALA A 391 -7.94 -41.80 2.05
CA ALA A 391 -8.16 -41.34 0.67
C ALA A 391 -8.14 -39.81 0.56
N THR A 392 -8.59 -39.11 1.59
CA THR A 392 -8.74 -37.66 1.61
C THR A 392 -7.44 -37.01 2.07
N SER A 393 -6.83 -36.22 1.18
CA SER A 393 -5.76 -35.31 1.58
C SER A 393 -6.32 -34.13 2.37
N ILE A 394 -5.64 -33.71 3.42
CA ILE A 394 -6.03 -32.58 4.26
C ILE A 394 -5.05 -31.43 4.03
N SER A 395 -5.53 -30.19 4.02
CA SER A 395 -4.70 -28.99 3.89
C SER A 395 -3.63 -28.90 4.98
N ASP A 396 -2.44 -28.45 4.62
CA ASP A 396 -1.34 -28.18 5.56
C ASP A 396 -1.75 -27.23 6.69
N GLY A 397 -1.18 -27.42 7.88
CA GLY A 397 -1.57 -26.70 9.10
C GLY A 397 -2.88 -27.17 9.73
N SER A 398 -3.65 -28.06 9.08
CA SER A 398 -4.84 -28.68 9.68
C SER A 398 -4.47 -29.83 10.60
N THR A 399 -5.35 -30.14 11.55
CA THR A 399 -5.20 -31.29 12.44
C THR A 399 -5.75 -32.58 11.84
N TYR A 400 -5.17 -33.71 12.24
CA TYR A 400 -5.70 -35.04 11.99
C TYR A 400 -5.92 -35.79 13.30
N ALA A 401 -6.89 -36.69 13.31
CA ALA A 401 -7.23 -37.56 14.43
C ALA A 401 -7.75 -38.89 13.88
N VAL A 402 -6.90 -39.92 13.96
CA VAL A 402 -7.18 -41.29 13.56
C VAL A 402 -7.74 -42.06 14.76
N THR A 403 -8.84 -42.77 14.56
CA THR A 403 -9.50 -43.63 15.56
C THR A 403 -9.78 -45.01 14.97
N VAL A 404 -9.96 -46.00 15.85
CA VAL A 404 -10.54 -47.28 15.45
C VAL A 404 -12.05 -47.13 15.47
N LYS A 405 -12.68 -47.12 14.29
CA LYS A 405 -14.14 -47.08 14.14
C LYS A 405 -14.77 -48.43 14.43
N THR A 406 -14.12 -49.51 13.99
CA THR A 406 -14.60 -50.89 14.19
C THR A 406 -13.39 -51.80 14.37
N GLN A 407 -13.36 -52.62 15.41
CA GLN A 407 -12.28 -53.62 15.60
C GLN A 407 -12.52 -54.88 14.77
N PRO A 408 -11.47 -55.70 14.58
CA PRO A 408 -11.68 -57.01 13.98
C PRO A 408 -12.61 -57.89 14.84
N SER A 409 -13.43 -58.65 14.15
CA SER A 409 -14.32 -59.68 14.67
C SER A 409 -13.76 -61.08 14.39
N GLY A 410 -14.25 -62.10 15.09
CA GLY A 410 -13.79 -63.48 14.92
C GLY A 410 -12.37 -63.75 15.44
N THR A 411 -11.86 -62.89 16.32
CA THR A 411 -10.53 -62.96 16.93
C THR A 411 -10.59 -62.54 18.39
N THR A 412 -9.56 -62.88 19.17
CA THR A 412 -9.34 -62.36 20.53
C THR A 412 -8.43 -61.13 20.56
N LYS A 413 -8.05 -60.60 19.40
CA LYS A 413 -7.19 -59.41 19.29
C LYS A 413 -8.00 -58.12 19.23
N ALA A 414 -7.48 -57.08 19.85
CA ALA A 414 -7.95 -55.70 19.69
C ALA A 414 -6.80 -54.81 19.21
N CYS A 415 -7.11 -53.86 18.33
CA CYS A 415 -6.18 -52.91 17.75
C CYS A 415 -6.16 -51.59 18.52
N ALA A 416 -4.97 -51.09 18.85
CA ALA A 416 -4.76 -49.75 19.40
C ALA A 416 -3.91 -48.92 18.42
N ILE A 417 -4.00 -47.60 18.51
CA ILE A 417 -3.33 -46.67 17.60
C ILE A 417 -2.35 -45.80 18.39
N ASN A 418 -1.10 -45.76 17.96
CA ASN A 418 -0.10 -44.79 18.40
C ASN A 418 0.10 -43.73 17.32
N ASN A 419 0.53 -42.52 17.73
CA ASN A 419 0.61 -41.34 16.87
C ASN A 419 -0.76 -41.05 16.21
N SER A 420 -1.83 -41.18 16.98
CA SER A 420 -3.20 -41.11 16.47
C SER A 420 -3.64 -39.70 16.08
N SER A 421 -2.90 -38.65 16.43
CA SER A 421 -3.26 -37.27 16.11
C SER A 421 -2.06 -36.35 15.97
N GLY A 422 -2.25 -35.23 15.30
CA GLY A 422 -1.23 -34.19 15.12
C GLY A 422 -1.70 -33.10 14.17
N THR A 423 -0.76 -32.22 13.80
CA THR A 423 -0.96 -31.16 12.80
C THR A 423 -0.07 -31.43 11.60
N LEU A 424 -0.62 -31.27 10.38
CA LEU A 424 0.17 -31.40 9.16
C LEU A 424 1.22 -30.29 9.06
N SER A 425 2.45 -30.69 8.70
CA SER A 425 3.57 -29.79 8.50
C SER A 425 4.41 -30.26 7.31
N GLY A 426 4.05 -29.76 6.14
CA GLY A 426 4.86 -29.84 4.91
C GLY A 426 5.09 -31.23 4.32
N SER A 427 4.43 -32.29 4.83
CA SER A 427 4.63 -33.66 4.34
C SER A 427 3.48 -34.59 4.70
N ASN A 428 3.40 -35.72 3.99
CA ASN A 428 2.47 -36.81 4.31
C ASN A 428 2.80 -37.42 5.68
N VAL A 429 1.78 -37.70 6.47
CA VAL A 429 1.92 -38.45 7.72
C VAL A 429 1.91 -39.93 7.38
N THR A 430 2.98 -40.65 7.76
CA THR A 430 3.12 -42.10 7.48
C THR A 430 3.45 -42.91 8.72
N ASN A 431 3.45 -42.28 9.90
CA ASN A 431 3.90 -42.85 11.16
C ASN A 431 2.76 -43.16 12.14
N VAL A 432 1.50 -43.18 11.67
CA VAL A 432 0.40 -43.75 12.47
C VAL A 432 0.67 -45.25 12.60
N ILE A 433 0.66 -45.78 13.82
CA ILE A 433 0.96 -47.19 14.07
C ILE A 433 -0.26 -47.85 14.69
N VAL A 434 -0.77 -48.90 14.06
CA VAL A 434 -1.90 -49.69 14.55
C VAL A 434 -1.40 -51.07 14.94
N ASN A 435 -1.53 -51.43 16.21
CA ASN A 435 -1.07 -52.71 16.74
C ASN A 435 -2.25 -53.49 17.28
N CYS A 436 -2.50 -54.68 16.71
CA CYS A 436 -3.56 -55.58 17.13
C CYS A 436 -2.97 -56.72 17.98
N ILE A 437 -3.40 -56.81 19.23
CA ILE A 437 -2.86 -57.74 20.23
C ILE A 437 -3.96 -58.46 20.99
N SER A 438 -3.69 -59.68 21.42
CA SER A 438 -4.49 -60.42 22.42
C SER A 438 -3.74 -60.52 23.75
N PRO A 439 -4.45 -60.72 24.88
CA PRO A 439 -3.80 -60.95 26.17
C PRO A 439 -2.77 -62.10 26.17
N ALA A 440 -3.01 -63.16 25.40
CA ALA A 440 -2.07 -64.28 25.29
C ALA A 440 -0.72 -63.92 24.65
N GLU A 441 -0.68 -62.86 23.84
CA GLU A 441 0.53 -62.42 23.14
C GLU A 441 1.35 -61.40 23.94
N VAL A 442 0.74 -60.73 24.91
CA VAL A 442 1.45 -59.80 25.79
C VAL A 442 2.25 -60.59 26.82
N ASN A 443 3.58 -60.56 26.69
CA ASN A 443 4.50 -61.26 27.57
C ASN A 443 4.23 -62.79 27.61
N SER A 444 4.28 -63.41 26.42
CA SER A 444 3.99 -64.82 26.19
C SER A 444 4.73 -65.73 27.18
N GLY A 445 4.00 -66.62 27.84
CA GLY A 445 4.52 -67.53 28.87
C GLY A 445 4.23 -67.09 30.30
N ASN A 446 3.92 -65.80 30.53
CA ASN A 446 3.56 -65.30 31.86
C ASN A 446 2.04 -65.23 32.14
N LEU A 447 1.19 -65.38 31.12
CA LEU A 447 -0.27 -65.45 31.32
C LEU A 447 -0.63 -66.74 32.05
N GLN A 448 -1.11 -66.65 33.29
CA GLN A 448 -1.34 -67.79 34.16
C GLN A 448 -2.80 -68.25 34.21
N MET A 449 -3.74 -67.31 34.10
CA MET A 449 -5.17 -67.59 34.07
C MET A 449 -5.89 -66.50 33.29
N TRP A 450 -6.88 -66.90 32.50
CA TRP A 450 -7.67 -65.96 31.72
C TRP A 450 -9.13 -66.41 31.65
N TYR A 451 -9.96 -65.82 32.51
CA TYR A 451 -11.39 -66.09 32.53
C TYR A 451 -12.13 -64.95 31.85
N LYS A 452 -12.82 -65.24 30.76
CA LYS A 452 -13.52 -64.24 29.95
C LYS A 452 -14.95 -64.68 29.75
N ILE A 453 -15.90 -63.74 29.82
CA ILE A 453 -17.32 -64.13 29.76
C ILE A 453 -17.70 -64.77 28.42
N ASP A 454 -17.04 -64.38 27.33
CA ASP A 454 -17.25 -64.93 25.98
C ASP A 454 -16.77 -66.38 25.81
N SER A 455 -16.05 -66.96 26.78
CA SER A 455 -15.77 -68.40 26.78
C SER A 455 -16.97 -69.25 27.24
N LEU A 456 -17.93 -68.66 27.96
CA LEU A 456 -19.13 -69.34 28.44
C LEU A 456 -20.20 -69.44 27.34
N THR A 457 -19.94 -70.29 26.35
CA THR A 457 -20.89 -70.55 25.26
C THR A 457 -22.03 -71.49 25.71
N GLY A 458 -23.24 -71.27 25.20
CA GLY A 458 -24.40 -72.14 25.47
C GLY A 458 -25.20 -71.80 26.74
N TYR A 459 -24.81 -70.76 27.49
CA TYR A 459 -25.58 -70.25 28.62
C TYR A 459 -26.58 -69.17 28.18
N THR A 460 -27.77 -69.17 28.77
CA THR A 460 -28.77 -68.10 28.61
C THR A 460 -28.85 -67.26 29.89
N ASP A 461 -29.54 -66.12 29.83
CA ASP A 461 -29.77 -65.29 31.01
C ASP A 461 -30.32 -66.09 32.20
N ALA A 462 -29.84 -65.77 33.40
CA ALA A 462 -30.13 -66.44 34.67
C ALA A 462 -29.66 -67.91 34.79
N SER A 463 -28.82 -68.42 33.88
CA SER A 463 -28.28 -69.78 34.00
C SER A 463 -27.28 -69.90 35.15
N SER A 464 -27.33 -70.99 35.92
CA SER A 464 -26.29 -71.29 36.92
C SER A 464 -25.02 -71.84 36.25
N VAL A 465 -23.86 -71.27 36.60
CA VAL A 465 -22.57 -71.58 35.96
C VAL A 465 -21.74 -72.45 36.91
N ASN A 466 -21.45 -73.69 36.47
CA ASN A 466 -20.68 -74.66 37.27
C ASN A 466 -19.17 -74.57 37.05
N SER A 467 -18.73 -73.93 35.97
CA SER A 467 -17.35 -73.86 35.54
C SER A 467 -17.12 -72.58 34.75
N TRP A 468 -16.01 -71.91 35.02
CA TRP A 468 -15.50 -70.85 34.17
C TRP A 468 -14.17 -71.31 33.55
N THR A 469 -14.23 -71.56 32.23
CA THR A 469 -13.12 -72.11 31.46
C THR A 469 -11.97 -71.12 31.35
N ASP A 470 -10.76 -71.60 31.62
CA ASP A 470 -9.51 -70.86 31.48
C ASP A 470 -9.04 -70.80 30.02
N SER A 471 -8.90 -69.58 29.52
CA SER A 471 -8.44 -69.28 28.16
C SER A 471 -6.93 -69.06 28.07
N SER A 472 -6.17 -69.21 29.17
CA SER A 472 -4.72 -68.99 29.18
C SER A 472 -3.91 -70.07 28.46
N GLY A 473 -4.51 -71.25 28.26
CA GLY A 473 -3.86 -72.44 27.72
C GLY A 473 -3.33 -73.40 28.79
N TYR A 474 -3.43 -73.06 30.08
CA TYR A 474 -3.00 -73.93 31.19
C TYR A 474 -4.11 -74.83 31.76
N GLY A 475 -5.35 -74.70 31.30
CA GLY A 475 -6.47 -75.56 31.71
C GLY A 475 -6.86 -75.37 33.17
N ARG A 476 -6.70 -74.15 33.72
CA ARG A 476 -6.96 -73.84 35.12
C ARG A 476 -8.41 -73.44 35.35
N ASP A 477 -9.34 -74.28 34.93
CA ASP A 477 -10.78 -74.00 35.03
C ASP A 477 -11.21 -73.80 36.48
N ALA A 478 -12.02 -72.77 36.74
CA ALA A 478 -12.58 -72.51 38.06
C ALA A 478 -13.95 -73.18 38.17
N LEU A 479 -14.19 -73.98 39.23
CA LEU A 479 -15.32 -74.89 39.34
C LEU A 479 -16.16 -74.65 40.60
N GLN A 480 -17.45 -74.96 40.51
CA GLN A 480 -18.37 -75.08 41.64
C GLN A 480 -19.35 -76.24 41.42
N ALA A 481 -19.21 -77.28 42.23
CA ALA A 481 -20.05 -78.47 42.15
C ALA A 481 -21.41 -78.26 42.82
N ASN A 482 -21.47 -77.51 43.92
CA ASN A 482 -22.70 -77.32 44.67
C ASN A 482 -23.63 -76.34 43.95
N ALA A 483 -24.83 -76.79 43.58
CA ALA A 483 -25.79 -76.00 42.82
C ALA A 483 -26.24 -74.71 43.51
N SER A 484 -26.30 -74.65 44.84
CA SER A 484 -26.72 -73.43 45.56
C SER A 484 -25.66 -72.34 45.55
N LYS A 485 -24.40 -72.70 45.29
CA LYS A 485 -23.21 -71.83 45.41
C LYS A 485 -22.68 -71.37 44.04
N LYS A 486 -23.42 -71.65 42.98
CA LYS A 486 -22.99 -71.39 41.60
C LYS A 486 -23.35 -69.97 41.21
N PRO A 487 -22.39 -69.18 40.72
CA PRO A 487 -22.72 -67.87 40.18
C PRO A 487 -23.68 -67.96 38.99
N THR A 488 -24.32 -66.85 38.70
CA THR A 488 -25.35 -66.74 37.66
C THR A 488 -24.82 -66.02 36.43
N TYR A 489 -25.10 -66.56 35.25
CA TYR A 489 -24.83 -65.89 33.97
C TYR A 489 -25.89 -64.82 33.72
N THR A 490 -25.47 -63.56 33.64
CA THR A 490 -26.36 -62.41 33.43
C THR A 490 -26.09 -61.79 32.06
N ALA A 491 -27.04 -61.92 31.14
CA ALA A 491 -26.85 -61.53 29.74
C ALA A 491 -26.84 -59.99 29.56
N ASN A 492 -26.22 -59.52 28.47
CA ASN A 492 -26.29 -58.13 27.98
C ASN A 492 -26.04 -57.02 29.02
N SER A 493 -25.17 -57.29 30.00
CA SER A 493 -24.96 -56.40 31.15
C SER A 493 -23.85 -55.37 30.93
N LEU A 494 -22.93 -55.60 29.97
CA LEU A 494 -21.81 -54.69 29.71
C LEU A 494 -21.45 -54.64 28.23
N ASN A 495 -21.80 -53.54 27.54
CA ASN A 495 -21.51 -53.35 26.10
C ASN A 495 -22.00 -54.51 25.21
N GLY A 496 -23.18 -55.07 25.52
CA GLY A 496 -23.73 -56.24 24.82
C GLY A 496 -23.11 -57.58 25.23
N TYR A 497 -22.06 -57.59 26.05
CA TYR A 497 -21.53 -58.81 26.68
C TYR A 497 -22.31 -59.15 27.95
N ALA A 498 -22.39 -60.44 28.26
CA ALA A 498 -22.84 -60.91 29.56
C ALA A 498 -21.82 -60.59 30.66
N VAL A 499 -22.18 -60.90 31.90
CA VAL A 499 -21.28 -60.96 33.06
C VAL A 499 -21.60 -62.17 33.91
N LEU A 500 -20.63 -62.59 34.72
CA LEU A 500 -20.82 -63.63 35.72
C LEU A 500 -21.09 -62.98 37.09
N SER A 501 -22.31 -63.15 37.58
CA SER A 501 -22.83 -62.52 38.79
C SER A 501 -22.73 -63.45 40.00
N PHE A 502 -22.16 -62.94 41.08
CA PHE A 502 -22.06 -63.57 42.39
C PHE A 502 -23.00 -62.84 43.34
N ASP A 503 -23.83 -63.58 44.07
CA ASP A 503 -24.95 -63.00 44.83
C ASP A 503 -24.55 -62.34 46.17
N GLY A 504 -23.35 -62.64 46.67
CA GLY A 504 -22.82 -62.19 47.95
C GLY A 504 -23.27 -63.01 49.16
N SER A 505 -24.00 -64.11 48.96
CA SER A 505 -24.48 -64.99 50.03
C SER A 505 -23.61 -66.24 50.15
N ASP A 506 -23.54 -67.04 49.10
CA ASP A 506 -22.79 -68.30 49.08
C ASP A 506 -22.14 -68.64 47.73
N ASP A 507 -22.30 -67.78 46.71
CA ASP A 507 -21.70 -67.96 45.39
C ASP A 507 -20.17 -67.81 45.39
N PHE A 508 -19.48 -68.77 44.78
CA PHE A 508 -18.05 -68.69 44.46
C PHE A 508 -17.64 -69.75 43.42
N LEU A 509 -16.51 -69.54 42.75
CA LEU A 509 -15.82 -70.56 41.95
C LEU A 509 -14.43 -70.83 42.52
N ASN A 510 -13.98 -72.08 42.48
CA ASN A 510 -12.67 -72.49 42.96
C ASN A 510 -11.83 -73.15 41.87
N TYR A 511 -10.57 -72.76 41.79
CA TYR A 511 -9.51 -73.55 41.17
C TYR A 511 -8.62 -74.15 42.26
N SER A 512 -8.21 -75.40 42.07
CA SER A 512 -7.23 -76.09 42.92
C SER A 512 -6.33 -76.94 42.05
N GLY A 513 -5.03 -76.66 42.04
CA GLY A 513 -4.06 -77.37 41.23
C GLY A 513 -2.62 -77.07 41.66
N SER A 514 -1.69 -77.11 40.70
CA SER A 514 -0.28 -76.82 40.95
C SER A 514 -0.08 -75.37 41.40
N ALA A 515 0.90 -75.18 42.29
CA ALA A 515 1.34 -73.87 42.74
C ALA A 515 1.79 -72.99 41.56
N ILE A 516 1.42 -71.72 41.62
CA ILE A 516 1.74 -70.70 40.61
C ILE A 516 2.66 -69.70 41.29
N ASP A 517 3.88 -69.53 40.80
CA ASP A 517 4.73 -68.43 41.27
C ASP A 517 4.04 -67.11 40.97
N MET A 518 3.64 -66.37 42.00
CA MET A 518 2.99 -65.06 41.95
C MET A 518 3.82 -64.02 42.72
N THR A 519 5.12 -64.28 42.92
CA THR A 519 6.08 -63.37 43.56
C THR A 519 6.05 -61.99 42.92
N ASN A 520 5.96 -61.97 41.59
CA ASN A 520 5.55 -60.81 40.84
C ASN A 520 4.23 -61.15 40.13
N ASN A 521 3.33 -60.19 40.03
CA ASN A 521 2.09 -60.42 39.30
C ASN A 521 1.50 -59.14 38.75
N THR A 522 0.66 -59.29 37.73
CA THR A 522 -0.21 -58.25 37.19
C THR A 522 -1.58 -58.87 36.95
N ILE A 523 -2.63 -58.31 37.55
CA ILE A 523 -3.99 -58.84 37.52
C ILE A 523 -4.91 -57.76 36.98
N PHE A 524 -5.74 -58.10 36.01
CA PHE A 524 -6.74 -57.23 35.42
C PHE A 524 -8.12 -57.78 35.71
N LEU A 525 -9.02 -56.92 36.21
CA LEU A 525 -10.42 -57.23 36.47
C LEU A 525 -11.31 -56.21 35.78
N VAL A 526 -12.24 -56.70 34.96
CA VAL A 526 -13.41 -55.92 34.55
C VAL A 526 -14.55 -56.34 35.47
N ILE A 527 -14.81 -55.52 36.47
CA ILE A 527 -15.65 -55.89 37.61
C ILE A 527 -16.58 -54.75 38.02
N LYS A 528 -17.80 -55.10 38.43
CA LYS A 528 -18.70 -54.25 39.19
C LYS A 528 -18.87 -54.83 40.58
N THR A 529 -18.58 -54.06 41.61
CA THR A 529 -18.81 -54.45 43.00
C THR A 529 -20.09 -53.81 43.53
N TYR A 530 -20.77 -54.45 44.47
CA TYR A 530 -21.97 -53.90 45.09
C TYR A 530 -21.74 -53.62 46.58
N GLN A 531 -22.46 -52.63 47.11
CA GLN A 531 -22.51 -52.40 48.55
C GLN A 531 -23.26 -53.57 49.23
N GLN A 532 -22.72 -54.05 50.35
CA GLN A 532 -23.29 -55.16 51.13
C GLN A 532 -23.30 -54.82 52.62
N SER A 533 -24.20 -55.44 53.37
CA SER A 533 -24.31 -55.25 54.83
C SER A 533 -23.06 -55.71 55.58
N ASN A 534 -22.47 -56.83 55.16
CA ASN A 534 -21.11 -57.21 55.50
C ASN A 534 -20.13 -56.45 54.58
N ASN A 535 -19.28 -55.63 55.17
CA ASN A 535 -18.31 -54.80 54.45
C ASN A 535 -16.89 -55.38 54.46
N ASN A 536 -16.75 -56.68 54.78
CA ASN A 536 -15.51 -57.45 54.67
C ASN A 536 -15.76 -58.69 53.81
N PHE A 537 -15.47 -58.61 52.52
CA PHE A 537 -15.65 -59.70 51.56
C PHE A 537 -14.48 -59.86 50.60
N GLY A 538 -14.31 -61.06 50.06
CA GLY A 538 -13.25 -61.42 49.12
C GLY A 538 -13.74 -61.38 47.69
N ILE A 539 -13.02 -60.67 46.82
CA ILE A 539 -13.27 -60.60 45.37
C ILE A 539 -12.49 -61.70 44.66
N LEU A 540 -11.18 -61.79 44.91
CA LEU A 540 -10.30 -62.88 44.49
C LEU A 540 -9.39 -63.25 45.66
N SER A 541 -9.22 -64.54 45.93
CA SER A 541 -8.33 -65.02 47.00
C SER A 541 -7.44 -66.15 46.52
N PHE A 542 -6.13 -65.96 46.67
CA PHE A 542 -5.09 -66.94 46.31
C PHE A 542 -4.48 -67.52 47.57
N TYR A 543 -4.41 -68.85 47.68
CA TYR A 543 -4.00 -69.52 48.92
C TYR A 543 -3.49 -70.96 48.69
N ASN A 544 -2.96 -71.58 49.75
CA ASN A 544 -2.49 -72.99 49.76
C ASN A 544 -3.25 -73.83 50.81
N SER A 545 -3.27 -73.41 52.07
CA SER A 545 -3.97 -74.05 53.20
C SER A 545 -5.28 -73.30 53.55
N GLY A 546 -6.21 -73.97 54.24
CA GLY A 546 -7.63 -73.59 54.35
C GLY A 546 -8.01 -72.53 55.40
N GLY A 547 -7.09 -71.66 55.84
CA GLY A 547 -7.39 -70.57 56.77
C GLY A 547 -7.58 -69.23 56.05
N ASP A 548 -8.58 -68.45 56.45
CA ASP A 548 -8.63 -67.01 56.11
C ASP A 548 -7.48 -66.33 56.88
N TRP A 549 -6.57 -65.66 56.16
CA TRP A 549 -5.37 -64.98 56.71
C TRP A 549 -4.15 -65.84 57.10
N ASP A 550 -4.06 -67.11 56.69
CA ASP A 550 -2.88 -67.92 57.02
C ASP A 550 -1.75 -67.84 55.99
N TYR A 551 -0.86 -66.89 56.30
CA TYR A 551 0.57 -66.84 56.05
C TYR A 551 1.28 -68.19 55.76
N PRO A 552 2.29 -68.25 54.86
CA PRO A 552 2.99 -67.14 54.21
C PRO A 552 2.75 -66.95 52.69
N ASP A 553 1.91 -67.77 52.04
CA ASP A 553 1.98 -67.95 50.57
C ASP A 553 0.80 -67.37 49.76
N GLY A 554 -0.13 -66.66 50.39
CA GLY A 554 -1.38 -66.17 49.77
C GLY A 554 -1.49 -64.64 49.64
N PHE A 555 -2.44 -64.18 48.83
CA PHE A 555 -2.85 -62.77 48.74
C PHE A 555 -4.31 -62.68 48.28
N ALA A 556 -4.96 -61.53 48.51
CA ALA A 556 -6.35 -61.35 48.15
C ALA A 556 -6.65 -59.94 47.64
N ILE A 557 -7.68 -59.88 46.79
CA ILE A 557 -8.36 -58.64 46.44
C ILE A 557 -9.64 -58.65 47.23
N THR A 558 -9.82 -57.68 48.10
CA THR A 558 -10.90 -57.64 49.08
C THR A 558 -11.60 -56.31 49.05
N TYR A 559 -12.65 -56.21 49.86
CA TYR A 559 -13.37 -54.98 50.11
C TYR A 559 -13.60 -54.93 51.63
N LYS A 560 -12.91 -54.03 52.34
CA LYS A 560 -12.85 -53.98 53.81
C LYS A 560 -13.11 -52.57 54.36
N ASN A 561 -13.83 -52.44 55.48
CA ASN A 561 -14.02 -51.15 56.17
C ASN A 561 -12.92 -50.84 57.21
N GLY A 562 -12.45 -49.59 57.18
CA GLY A 562 -11.74 -48.90 58.24
C GLY A 562 -11.94 -47.39 58.07
N ASN A 563 -13.00 -46.82 58.66
CA ASN A 563 -13.32 -45.38 58.75
C ASN A 563 -13.27 -44.50 57.47
N SER A 564 -13.27 -45.07 56.27
CA SER A 564 -13.35 -44.31 54.99
C SER A 564 -13.83 -45.22 53.84
N PRO A 565 -14.25 -44.66 52.68
CA PRO A 565 -15.29 -45.26 51.83
C PRO A 565 -14.99 -46.67 51.34
N THR A 566 -16.06 -47.42 51.15
CA THR A 566 -16.10 -48.80 50.68
C THR A 566 -15.55 -48.90 49.25
N VAL A 567 -14.32 -49.39 49.10
CA VAL A 567 -13.56 -49.48 47.83
C VAL A 567 -12.76 -50.79 47.76
N PRO A 568 -12.49 -51.34 46.56
CA PRO A 568 -11.60 -52.48 46.37
C PRO A 568 -10.19 -52.21 46.92
N LYS A 569 -9.64 -53.21 47.61
CA LYS A 569 -8.30 -53.20 48.20
C LYS A 569 -7.49 -54.39 47.70
N TYR A 570 -6.20 -54.15 47.52
CA TYR A 570 -5.23 -55.19 47.20
C TYR A 570 -4.41 -55.45 48.44
N GLU A 571 -4.63 -56.61 49.04
CA GLU A 571 -4.13 -56.97 50.36
C GLU A 571 -3.19 -58.18 50.25
N ARG A 572 -2.02 -58.05 50.88
CA ARG A 572 -1.07 -59.16 51.02
C ARG A 572 -0.54 -59.21 52.45
N GLN A 573 -0.53 -60.39 53.03
CA GLN A 573 -0.03 -60.65 54.38
C GLN A 573 1.19 -61.58 54.32
N VAL A 574 2.34 -61.16 54.88
CA VAL A 574 3.51 -62.03 55.13
C VAL A 574 3.96 -61.89 56.60
N GLY A 575 4.04 -63.01 57.34
CA GLY A 575 4.35 -63.05 58.79
C GLY A 575 3.31 -62.41 59.74
N SER A 576 3.57 -61.20 60.23
CA SER A 576 2.64 -60.38 61.04
C SER A 576 2.36 -59.02 60.39
N ASN A 577 2.88 -58.82 59.18
CA ASN A 577 2.87 -57.56 58.48
C ASN A 577 1.95 -57.68 57.26
N ALA A 578 1.02 -56.74 57.13
CA ALA A 578 0.14 -56.64 55.98
C ALA A 578 0.46 -55.36 55.20
N PHE A 579 0.42 -55.44 53.88
CA PHE A 579 0.42 -54.29 53.00
C PHE A 579 -0.96 -54.17 52.34
N LEU A 580 -1.40 -52.94 52.11
CA LEU A 580 -2.77 -52.64 51.73
C LEU A 580 -2.82 -51.41 50.80
N VAL A 581 -3.15 -51.63 49.53
CA VAL A 581 -3.49 -50.54 48.61
C VAL A 581 -4.99 -50.33 48.60
N GLU A 582 -5.43 -49.11 48.89
CA GLU A 582 -6.83 -48.71 48.72
C GLU A 582 -7.00 -47.98 47.39
N SER A 583 -8.00 -48.39 46.62
CA SER A 583 -8.38 -47.69 45.38
C SER A 583 -9.45 -46.64 45.62
N SER A 584 -9.84 -45.89 44.58
CA SER A 584 -11.05 -45.04 44.59
C SER A 584 -12.21 -45.64 43.80
N ALA A 585 -12.14 -46.91 43.42
CA ALA A 585 -13.16 -47.53 42.59
C ALA A 585 -14.48 -47.65 43.36
N SER A 586 -15.48 -46.90 42.90
CA SER A 586 -16.81 -46.86 43.51
C SER A 586 -17.58 -48.16 43.31
N ALA A 587 -18.47 -48.51 44.25
CA ALA A 587 -19.44 -49.57 44.03
C ALA A 587 -20.50 -49.17 42.99
N ASN A 588 -21.25 -50.16 42.52
CA ASN A 588 -22.36 -50.09 41.57
C ASN A 588 -21.99 -49.59 40.17
N ASN A 589 -20.69 -49.45 39.87
CA ASN A 589 -20.19 -49.13 38.54
C ASN A 589 -19.19 -50.20 38.08
N PHE A 590 -19.14 -50.46 36.78
CA PHE A 590 -18.06 -51.26 36.21
C PHE A 590 -16.76 -50.46 36.23
N HIS A 591 -15.71 -51.10 36.72
CA HIS A 591 -14.36 -50.59 36.72
C HIS A 591 -13.43 -51.59 36.05
N LEU A 592 -12.42 -51.06 35.36
CA LEU A 592 -11.22 -51.82 35.05
C LEU A 592 -10.23 -51.60 36.19
N LEU A 593 -10.00 -52.63 36.99
CA LEU A 593 -8.98 -52.62 38.03
C LEU A 593 -7.75 -53.35 37.53
N THR A 594 -6.62 -52.68 37.55
CA THR A 594 -5.31 -53.31 37.32
C THR A 594 -4.55 -53.33 38.63
N MET A 595 -4.14 -54.49 39.09
CA MET A 595 -3.28 -54.65 40.25
C MET A 595 -1.92 -55.16 39.77
N ASP A 596 -0.84 -54.63 40.31
CA ASP A 596 0.48 -55.23 40.13
C ASP A 596 1.25 -55.30 41.44
N PHE A 597 2.11 -56.29 41.56
CA PHE A 597 3.01 -56.45 42.69
C PHE A 597 4.38 -56.88 42.19
N GLY A 598 5.42 -56.28 42.77
CA GLY A 598 6.81 -56.68 42.54
C GLY A 598 7.80 -55.67 43.09
N SER A 599 8.98 -56.15 43.48
CA SER A 599 10.04 -55.34 44.10
C SER A 599 9.62 -54.64 45.41
N GLY A 600 8.74 -55.26 46.19
CA GLY A 600 8.26 -54.71 47.48
C GLY A 600 7.22 -53.59 47.34
N ILE A 601 6.65 -53.37 46.16
CA ILE A 601 5.61 -52.36 45.93
C ILE A 601 4.42 -53.01 45.25
N GLY A 602 3.23 -52.84 45.83
CA GLY A 602 1.97 -53.17 45.18
C GLY A 602 1.24 -51.91 44.71
N ASN A 603 0.47 -52.05 43.63
CA ASN A 603 -0.26 -50.96 43.01
C ASN A 603 -1.69 -51.37 42.65
N ILE A 604 -2.60 -50.39 42.65
CA ILE A 604 -3.90 -50.50 41.99
C ILE A 604 -4.07 -49.32 41.04
N TYR A 605 -4.42 -49.59 39.79
CA TYR A 605 -4.84 -48.61 38.80
C TYR A 605 -6.33 -48.75 38.60
N VAL A 606 -7.05 -47.63 38.72
CA VAL A 606 -8.49 -47.58 38.45
C VAL A 606 -8.70 -47.01 37.06
N ASN A 607 -9.41 -47.77 36.23
CA ASN A 607 -9.74 -47.44 34.85
C ASN A 607 -8.49 -47.07 34.02
N GLY A 608 -7.34 -47.69 34.33
CA GLY A 608 -6.02 -47.43 33.70
C GLY A 608 -5.49 -45.99 33.85
N GLY A 609 -6.08 -45.19 34.75
CA GLY A 609 -5.68 -43.82 35.04
C GLY A 609 -5.02 -43.71 36.42
N THR A 610 -5.82 -43.36 37.43
CA THR A 610 -5.33 -43.08 38.79
C THR A 610 -4.64 -44.30 39.40
N LYS A 611 -3.39 -44.10 39.85
CA LYS A 611 -2.55 -45.11 40.50
C LYS A 611 -2.54 -44.89 42.01
N TYR A 612 -2.77 -45.96 42.74
CA TYR A 612 -2.62 -46.06 44.19
C TYR A 612 -1.48 -47.03 44.49
N SER A 613 -0.67 -46.70 45.49
CA SER A 613 0.53 -47.45 45.85
C SER A 613 0.75 -47.41 47.34
N ASP A 614 1.38 -48.45 47.86
CA ASP A 614 1.97 -48.48 49.19
C ASP A 614 3.22 -49.41 49.09
N SER A 615 4.11 -49.40 50.08
CA SER A 615 5.39 -50.13 50.02
C SER A 615 5.53 -51.14 51.15
N TYR A 616 6.34 -52.17 50.92
CA TYR A 616 6.48 -53.30 51.82
C TYR A 616 7.91 -53.85 51.81
N SER A 617 8.40 -54.25 52.98
CA SER A 617 9.82 -54.60 53.20
C SER A 617 10.17 -56.07 52.95
N ASP A 618 9.19 -56.97 52.86
CA ASP A 618 9.41 -58.42 52.68
C ASP A 618 8.87 -58.91 51.32
N VAL A 619 9.69 -59.62 50.55
CA VAL A 619 9.37 -60.06 49.19
C VAL A 619 9.23 -61.59 49.09
N SER A 620 8.97 -62.29 50.21
CA SER A 620 8.78 -63.75 50.21
C SER A 620 7.93 -64.20 49.02
N PRO A 621 8.29 -65.25 48.26
CA PRO A 621 7.55 -65.63 47.05
C PRO A 621 6.16 -66.19 47.38
N ALA A 622 5.08 -65.57 46.88
CA ALA A 622 3.74 -66.15 46.98
C ALA A 622 3.59 -67.22 45.90
N SER A 623 3.47 -68.49 46.27
CA SER A 623 3.24 -69.60 45.32
C SER A 623 1.91 -70.32 45.60
N PRO A 624 0.76 -69.66 45.40
CA PRO A 624 -0.56 -70.26 45.66
C PRO A 624 -0.93 -71.34 44.63
N GLY A 625 -1.49 -72.45 45.09
CA GLY A 625 -2.07 -73.53 44.28
C GLY A 625 -3.59 -73.48 44.17
N LYS A 626 -4.25 -72.56 44.89
CA LYS A 626 -5.70 -72.40 44.90
C LYS A 626 -6.11 -70.95 44.62
N LEU A 627 -7.23 -70.79 43.93
CA LEU A 627 -7.90 -69.52 43.68
C LEU A 627 -9.38 -69.67 44.02
N THR A 628 -9.93 -68.73 44.79
CA THR A 628 -11.38 -68.52 44.93
C THR A 628 -11.78 -67.22 44.24
N ILE A 629 -12.79 -67.28 43.37
CA ILE A 629 -13.42 -66.14 42.71
C ILE A 629 -14.78 -65.88 43.37
N GLY A 630 -15.04 -64.62 43.74
CA GLY A 630 -16.30 -64.19 44.33
C GLY A 630 -16.40 -64.36 45.84
N ALA A 631 -15.37 -64.87 46.51
CA ALA A 631 -15.32 -65.00 47.97
C ALA A 631 -13.87 -64.98 48.52
N ARG A 632 -13.73 -64.99 49.85
CA ARG A 632 -12.49 -65.36 50.53
C ARG A 632 -12.27 -66.88 50.49
N VAL A 633 -11.18 -67.33 51.12
CA VAL A 633 -10.71 -68.72 51.16
C VAL A 633 -11.86 -69.71 51.30
N SER A 634 -12.00 -70.58 50.29
CA SER A 634 -12.97 -71.69 50.24
C SER A 634 -14.44 -71.28 50.42
N GLY A 635 -14.83 -70.08 49.98
CA GLY A 635 -16.22 -69.63 50.01
C GLY A 635 -16.66 -69.00 51.33
N THR A 636 -15.73 -68.43 52.08
CA THR A 636 -16.03 -67.58 53.23
C THR A 636 -16.17 -66.11 52.78
N TYR A 637 -16.95 -65.29 53.50
CA TYR A 637 -17.07 -63.85 53.21
C TYR A 637 -17.33 -63.52 51.73
N ASN A 638 -18.43 -64.04 51.18
CA ASN A 638 -18.83 -63.92 49.79
C ASN A 638 -19.05 -62.46 49.35
N SER A 639 -18.74 -62.20 48.09
CA SER A 639 -18.84 -60.88 47.48
C SER A 639 -19.99 -60.82 46.49
N LYS A 640 -20.80 -59.77 46.60
CA LYS A 640 -21.79 -59.43 45.57
C LYS A 640 -21.08 -58.66 44.47
N THR A 641 -20.82 -59.32 43.36
CA THR A 641 -19.97 -58.80 42.27
C THR A 641 -20.42 -59.32 40.91
N ASP A 642 -20.19 -58.54 39.86
CA ASP A 642 -20.29 -58.98 38.48
C ASP A 642 -18.91 -58.92 37.83
N PHE A 643 -18.45 -60.04 37.26
CA PHE A 643 -17.21 -60.09 36.49
C PHE A 643 -17.48 -60.26 35.00
N ALA A 644 -16.83 -59.45 34.17
CA ALA A 644 -16.83 -59.64 32.72
C ALA A 644 -15.55 -60.35 32.24
N GLU A 645 -14.39 -60.03 32.82
CA GLU A 645 -13.11 -60.64 32.46
C GLU A 645 -12.09 -60.53 33.60
N ILE A 646 -11.29 -61.59 33.78
CA ILE A 646 -10.20 -61.72 34.75
C ILE A 646 -8.97 -62.21 33.99
N ILE A 647 -7.86 -61.47 34.07
CA ILE A 647 -6.59 -61.82 33.42
C ILE A 647 -5.48 -61.76 34.47
N ILE A 648 -4.72 -62.84 34.64
CA ILE A 648 -3.72 -62.96 35.69
C ILE A 648 -2.38 -63.35 35.05
N TYR A 649 -1.37 -62.50 35.25
CA TYR A 649 0.02 -62.76 34.88
C TYR A 649 0.89 -62.95 36.11
N ASN A 650 1.87 -63.86 36.04
CA ASN A 650 2.91 -64.02 37.07
C ASN A 650 4.15 -63.14 36.85
N THR A 651 3.94 -61.95 36.33
CA THR A 651 5.01 -60.98 36.16
C THR A 651 4.47 -59.59 36.38
N LYS A 652 5.34 -58.68 36.83
CA LYS A 652 5.01 -57.27 36.95
C LYS A 652 5.27 -56.59 35.62
N PHE A 653 4.23 -56.03 35.02
CA PHE A 653 4.36 -55.31 33.77
C PHE A 653 4.98 -53.93 33.94
N GLY A 654 5.74 -53.52 32.92
CA GLY A 654 6.00 -52.10 32.66
C GLY A 654 4.76 -51.42 32.07
N ASP A 655 4.78 -50.09 32.00
CA ASP A 655 3.61 -49.31 31.55
C ASP A 655 3.11 -49.69 30.14
N ILE A 656 4.00 -50.05 29.22
CA ILE A 656 3.63 -50.41 27.85
C ILE A 656 2.76 -51.67 27.84
N GLN A 657 3.24 -52.77 28.44
CA GLN A 657 2.52 -54.05 28.49
C GLN A 657 1.22 -53.93 29.29
N ARG A 658 1.23 -53.16 30.38
CA ARG A 658 0.03 -52.88 31.17
C ARG A 658 -1.03 -52.17 30.32
N LYS A 659 -0.68 -51.04 29.71
CA LYS A 659 -1.60 -50.25 28.90
C LYS A 659 -2.15 -51.03 27.71
N GLN A 660 -1.33 -51.90 27.10
CA GLN A 660 -1.75 -52.82 26.05
C GLN A 660 -2.97 -53.66 26.46
N ILE A 661 -2.93 -54.30 27.63
CA ILE A 661 -4.07 -55.08 28.15
C ILE A 661 -5.23 -54.20 28.57
N GLU A 662 -4.95 -53.07 29.23
CA GLU A 662 -6.01 -52.13 29.62
C GLU A 662 -6.78 -51.61 28.41
N CYS A 663 -6.11 -51.37 27.29
CA CYS A 663 -6.72 -50.95 26.04
C CYS A 663 -7.58 -52.03 25.40
N TYR A 664 -7.09 -53.27 25.37
CA TYR A 664 -7.90 -54.42 24.95
C TYR A 664 -9.22 -54.51 25.76
N LEU A 665 -9.15 -54.41 27.09
CA LEU A 665 -10.32 -54.52 27.97
C LEU A 665 -11.27 -53.32 27.87
N LYS A 666 -10.72 -52.09 27.88
CA LYS A 666 -11.52 -50.86 27.76
C LYS A 666 -12.31 -50.84 26.46
N TRP A 667 -11.66 -51.23 25.37
CA TRP A 667 -12.32 -51.26 24.08
C TRP A 667 -13.40 -52.34 24.04
N LYS A 668 -13.08 -53.58 24.41
CA LYS A 668 -14.01 -54.72 24.38
C LYS A 668 -15.31 -54.41 25.13
N TYR A 669 -15.18 -53.79 26.30
CA TYR A 669 -16.32 -53.53 27.19
C TYR A 669 -16.83 -52.08 27.19
N ASN A 670 -16.31 -51.22 26.31
CA ASN A 670 -16.70 -49.81 26.20
C ASN A 670 -16.81 -49.09 27.56
N LEU A 671 -15.77 -49.20 28.39
CA LEU A 671 -15.78 -48.67 29.75
C LEU A 671 -15.65 -47.13 29.75
N THR A 672 -16.71 -46.40 30.16
CA THR A 672 -16.76 -44.93 30.21
C THR A 672 -15.89 -44.34 31.34
N GLY A 673 -15.30 -43.16 31.13
CA GLY A 673 -14.48 -42.46 32.14
C GLY A 673 -12.97 -42.49 31.86
N VAL A 674 -12.58 -43.00 30.70
CA VAL A 674 -11.22 -42.96 30.18
C VAL A 674 -11.32 -42.45 28.76
N ASN A 675 -10.58 -41.39 28.46
CA ASN A 675 -10.41 -40.96 27.09
C ASN A 675 -9.92 -42.16 26.25
N ASN A 676 -10.73 -42.67 25.31
CA ASN A 676 -10.28 -43.70 24.34
C ASN A 676 -9.06 -43.22 23.53
N THR A 677 -8.70 -41.94 23.61
CA THR A 677 -7.48 -41.33 23.10
C THR A 677 -6.23 -41.59 23.96
N THR A 678 -6.33 -42.30 25.10
CA THR A 678 -5.18 -42.66 25.96
C THR A 678 -4.63 -44.06 25.71
N CYS A 679 -5.16 -44.77 24.70
CA CYS A 679 -4.52 -45.95 24.12
C CYS A 679 -3.44 -45.58 23.08
N ASN A 680 -2.72 -44.48 23.38
CA ASN A 680 -1.58 -43.90 22.66
C ASN A 680 -0.26 -44.21 23.38
#